data_AF-Q2UMJ1-F1
#
_entry.id   AF-Q2UMJ1-F1
#
_cell.length_a   1.000
_cell.length_b   1.000
_cell.length_c   1.000
_cell.angle_alpha   90.00
_cell.angle_beta   90.00
_cell.angle_gamma   90.00
#
_symmetry.space_group_name_H-M   'P 1'
#
loop_
_entity.id
_entity.type
_entity.pdbx_description
1 polymer ?
#
loop_
_entity_poly.entity_id
_entity_poly.type
_entity_poly.pdbx_seq_one_letter_code
_entity_poly.pdbx_strand_id
1 'polypeptide(L)'
;MPGVVMDNTNIGGAGQGSAIHDSRNGMPSLTPNINRNSAFGDSHVGRVHINGMTKNAVDPSQAEDASTVNIKSTKSMELPELPHITQGFFPFSKLISRSVQQSWNDLSDLITEMADIKVSPQEQNSLQLPASGKSFGNQSPENLRKKARILDFAHAKRAEFIKLLVLSQWSRQAADVSKLIDLQNFIRTRHQAYMGALQGIGDMKRDLVQAQVANPDLTTALEVLSKGKVSSMSDLGYKPPRSLTGKDTLKRLQKINRIISVRLALYDSVPRAFHSYSIHDGRVTFVVPNEFELDLSIGQEDESSQLYFVDIRFLFNPSSPNLKGRIFNEFDVKINDALRNNGLSGCFDLLHSLVLTNKINILFKQAMELARGLWYDVLRVELLHRTLVVHYWTQKAGAKSWLEIGIKSGRICGENDSYRHPNLGLRWIRDGQEVDSEEIEFNTKSLSMESILRSVIALHISHILSSAYCIISESLLYSAGRLSLQAQLTRTEPGDCGLTIQLTESRHLSVSIEPMSGASIISATPSAQERLDNDRSSDKSSAEDIAARVARLRCMAAIDEIESNVKMLGFETVNPRSLKIDFRRLFPNNVLRFSFFWHHLWERNWIVAATSSMDGDNWWVVQLQTTTTAESHSVFDASTHISSTLRSAQAISGSFFHVNQNIGYPSFADLGHYLSGILAVHTNARYLADLQTVDFYPPLQRLVIEPNLQVPEIFMRYEAANIPEVFRIALPSGLKSRVRTKGTIRLAFHGVDPCKKVATIVAYGNLLIPIKAFSALNSTRDHSLVFQKRGTGFAIRLLAPPGRPVIPKLMENLQRLDCILSIFECLQRKKMETRSLSLSHVTFAYGPEKDLLATLKIETSMPSSSMELDPIFLASRTKSLFHLRLGLSFEFPNPHRRIQKSIESTLNHSTTDAGLDTVAELLLLTLPLMRALDQILMNPSNRQPLRVQVTVRNAKTFQIHYPGQSFRFQLVATHHLSHMVWILKELSSPKERSSQDQLKLRLRERLYNSKGDGWRGLGNGVVAETGKVGNLLTELDRCFEASSTPGLTPEVKASGSKSFSQQLTAENGNVEGTLSESATLIPTPNATSTRHKTGDTTQNADIIMID
;
A
#
# COMPACT_ATOMS: atom_id res chain seq x y z
N MET A 1 -69.30 -87.85 45.45
CA MET A 1 -67.99 -88.48 45.23
C MET A 1 -66.92 -87.40 45.36
N PRO A 2 -65.92 -87.50 46.25
CA PRO A 2 -64.77 -86.61 46.24
C PRO A 2 -63.62 -87.25 45.44
N GLY A 3 -63.18 -86.60 44.37
CA GLY A 3 -62.07 -87.08 43.57
C GLY A 3 -61.72 -86.17 42.39
N VAL A 4 -60.42 -85.81 42.31
CA VAL A 4 -59.71 -85.19 41.18
C VAL A 4 -60.06 -83.73 40.86
N VAL A 5 -59.15 -82.83 41.23
CA VAL A 5 -58.89 -81.56 40.55
C VAL A 5 -57.67 -81.78 39.64
N MET A 6 -57.80 -81.49 38.34
CA MET A 6 -56.68 -81.25 37.42
C MET A 6 -57.12 -80.25 36.35
N ASP A 7 -56.22 -79.36 35.97
CA ASP A 7 -56.48 -78.28 35.01
C ASP A 7 -56.66 -78.79 33.58
N ASN A 8 -57.68 -78.27 32.89
CA ASN A 8 -57.89 -78.49 31.46
C ASN A 8 -57.44 -77.25 30.67
N THR A 9 -56.26 -77.31 30.07
CA THR A 9 -55.90 -76.42 28.95
C THR A 9 -56.78 -76.76 27.75
N ASN A 10 -57.79 -75.94 27.46
CA ASN A 10 -58.71 -76.22 26.35
C ASN A 10 -58.80 -75.06 25.34
N ILE A 11 -58.72 -75.46 24.07
CA ILE A 11 -58.69 -74.61 22.88
C ILE A 11 -60.11 -74.21 22.48
N GLY A 12 -60.32 -72.93 22.14
CA GLY A 12 -61.44 -72.47 21.31
C GLY A 12 -62.75 -72.18 22.05
N GLY A 13 -63.28 -70.95 21.91
CA GLY A 13 -64.56 -70.59 22.53
C GLY A 13 -64.96 -69.12 22.46
N ALA A 14 -65.16 -68.59 21.24
CA ALA A 14 -66.07 -67.49 20.89
C ALA A 14 -66.22 -66.24 21.80
N GLY A 15 -65.83 -65.08 21.24
CA GLY A 15 -66.80 -64.02 20.94
C GLY A 15 -66.94 -62.83 21.90
N GLN A 16 -66.43 -61.66 21.47
CA GLN A 16 -67.22 -60.43 21.17
C GLN A 16 -66.28 -59.22 20.99
N GLY A 17 -66.64 -58.28 20.10
CA GLY A 17 -66.22 -56.87 20.23
C GLY A 17 -65.11 -56.32 19.31
N SER A 18 -65.52 -55.80 18.15
CA SER A 18 -64.99 -54.58 17.50
C SER A 18 -63.49 -54.46 17.11
N ALA A 19 -63.21 -54.89 15.88
CA ALA A 19 -62.67 -54.06 14.79
C ALA A 19 -61.33 -53.27 14.94
N ILE A 20 -60.36 -53.72 14.12
CA ILE A 20 -59.34 -52.96 13.38
C ILE A 20 -58.06 -52.57 14.14
N HIS A 21 -57.02 -53.37 13.89
CA HIS A 21 -55.61 -53.07 14.10
C HIS A 21 -54.84 -53.45 12.81
N ASP A 22 -53.65 -52.87 12.62
CA ASP A 22 -52.64 -53.15 11.57
C ASP A 22 -53.00 -52.86 10.10
N SER A 23 -52.27 -52.02 9.36
CA SER A 23 -50.80 -51.77 9.26
C SER A 23 -50.02 -52.93 8.62
N ARG A 24 -49.82 -52.88 7.29
CA ARG A 24 -48.84 -53.75 6.64
C ARG A 24 -48.22 -53.11 5.38
N ASN A 25 -46.89 -52.96 5.43
CA ASN A 25 -45.87 -53.08 4.39
C ASN A 25 -46.29 -52.78 2.93
N GLY A 26 -45.62 -51.90 2.18
CA GLY A 26 -44.17 -51.71 2.15
C GLY A 26 -43.58 -52.56 1.00
N MET A 27 -43.40 -51.94 -0.16
CA MET A 27 -42.80 -52.55 -1.36
C MET A 27 -41.89 -51.54 -2.06
N PRO A 28 -40.58 -51.81 -2.19
CA PRO A 28 -39.73 -51.17 -3.18
C PRO A 28 -39.70 -52.01 -4.46
N SER A 29 -39.64 -51.35 -5.62
CA SER A 29 -39.30 -52.01 -6.90
C SER A 29 -38.22 -51.23 -7.63
N LEU A 30 -36.98 -51.51 -7.23
CA LEU A 30 -35.82 -51.32 -8.11
C LEU A 30 -35.98 -52.27 -9.30
N THR A 31 -35.90 -51.74 -10.52
CA THR A 31 -35.63 -52.54 -11.71
C THR A 31 -34.21 -53.11 -11.63
N PRO A 32 -34.03 -54.38 -11.99
CA PRO A 32 -33.19 -54.61 -13.15
C PRO A 32 -33.78 -55.64 -14.14
N ASN A 33 -33.37 -55.49 -15.41
CA ASN A 33 -33.55 -56.48 -16.45
C ASN A 33 -33.03 -57.87 -16.03
N ILE A 34 -33.82 -58.91 -16.22
CA ILE A 34 -33.29 -60.26 -16.47
C ILE A 34 -34.00 -60.81 -17.71
N ASN A 35 -33.27 -60.85 -18.82
CA ASN A 35 -33.68 -61.53 -20.04
C ASN A 35 -32.46 -62.27 -20.59
N ARG A 36 -32.15 -63.46 -20.03
CA ARG A 36 -31.23 -64.44 -20.63
C ARG A 36 -31.36 -65.83 -20.04
N ASN A 37 -31.39 -66.81 -20.94
CA ASN A 37 -31.41 -68.24 -20.62
C ASN A 37 -29.99 -68.74 -20.27
N SER A 38 -29.87 -69.42 -19.13
CA SER A 38 -28.85 -70.44 -18.80
C SER A 38 -29.27 -71.06 -17.46
N ALA A 39 -29.90 -72.23 -17.36
CA ALA A 39 -29.48 -73.58 -17.77
C ALA A 39 -28.36 -74.17 -16.88
N PHE A 40 -28.71 -75.25 -16.16
CA PHE A 40 -27.88 -76.26 -15.46
C PHE A 40 -27.16 -75.95 -14.12
N GLY A 41 -27.15 -76.98 -13.24
CA GLY A 41 -26.30 -77.12 -12.04
C GLY A 41 -27.03 -76.88 -10.71
N ASP A 42 -27.72 -77.83 -10.06
CA ASP A 42 -27.21 -79.00 -9.29
C ASP A 42 -26.16 -78.70 -8.21
N SER A 43 -26.09 -79.32 -7.03
CA SER A 43 -27.01 -79.99 -6.07
C SER A 43 -26.16 -80.74 -5.02
N HIS A 44 -26.56 -80.76 -3.73
CA HIS A 44 -25.81 -81.35 -2.59
C HIS A 44 -26.69 -81.46 -1.32
N VAL A 45 -26.62 -82.44 -0.38
CA VAL A 45 -26.21 -83.87 -0.41
C VAL A 45 -27.05 -84.66 0.65
N GLY A 46 -27.79 -85.69 0.21
CA GLY A 46 -27.96 -86.98 0.94
C GLY A 46 -28.92 -87.06 2.15
N ARG A 47 -29.28 -88.26 2.65
CA ARG A 47 -29.07 -89.65 2.15
C ARG A 47 -29.97 -90.69 2.88
N VAL A 48 -30.71 -91.53 2.12
CA VAL A 48 -31.00 -92.99 2.26
C VAL A 48 -31.62 -93.63 3.55
N HIS A 49 -32.76 -94.35 3.38
CA HIS A 49 -33.17 -95.70 3.90
C HIS A 49 -34.63 -96.00 3.40
N ILE A 50 -34.95 -96.80 2.37
CA ILE A 50 -34.95 -98.29 2.12
C ILE A 50 -36.27 -99.04 2.50
N ASN A 51 -36.75 -99.89 1.57
CA ASN A 51 -37.98 -100.74 1.52
C ASN A 51 -39.31 -100.04 1.15
N GLY A 52 -40.14 -100.49 0.20
CA GLY A 52 -40.04 -101.52 -0.86
C GLY A 52 -41.26 -101.37 -1.79
N MET A 53 -41.11 -101.27 -3.12
CA MET A 53 -41.05 -102.38 -4.09
C MET A 53 -42.44 -102.84 -4.60
N THR A 54 -42.65 -102.76 -5.92
CA THR A 54 -43.67 -103.47 -6.75
C THR A 54 -45.17 -103.20 -6.54
N LYS A 55 -46.09 -103.41 -7.51
CA LYS A 55 -46.11 -103.29 -9.01
C LYS A 55 -47.53 -103.69 -9.48
N ASN A 56 -47.92 -103.26 -10.69
CA ASN A 56 -49.07 -103.77 -11.47
C ASN A 56 -50.47 -103.41 -10.88
N ALA A 57 -51.51 -103.01 -11.61
CA ALA A 57 -52.01 -103.34 -12.96
C ALA A 57 -52.52 -104.79 -13.09
N VAL A 58 -53.57 -104.97 -13.91
CA VAL A 58 -54.24 -106.20 -14.40
C VAL A 58 -55.73 -106.29 -14.00
N ASP A 59 -56.58 -105.89 -14.96
CA ASP A 59 -57.94 -106.41 -15.23
C ASP A 59 -57.94 -107.94 -15.46
N PRO A 60 -59.08 -108.63 -15.57
CA PRO A 60 -60.39 -108.44 -14.95
C PRO A 60 -60.96 -109.78 -14.40
N SER A 61 -62.27 -109.81 -14.13
CA SER A 61 -63.20 -110.95 -14.26
C SER A 61 -63.05 -112.21 -13.39
N GLN A 62 -64.22 -112.69 -12.93
CA GLN A 62 -64.47 -113.98 -12.25
C GLN A 62 -63.84 -114.08 -10.84
N ALA A 63 -64.53 -114.56 -9.80
CA ALA A 63 -65.85 -115.17 -9.71
C ALA A 63 -66.57 -114.76 -8.41
N GLU A 64 -67.88 -114.94 -8.42
CA GLU A 64 -68.68 -115.59 -7.36
C GLU A 64 -68.25 -115.42 -5.88
N ASP A 65 -69.06 -114.65 -5.15
CA ASP A 65 -69.63 -115.10 -3.86
C ASP A 65 -70.94 -114.31 -3.66
N ALA A 66 -72.11 -114.83 -4.05
CA ALA A 66 -72.88 -115.95 -3.49
C ALA A 66 -73.73 -115.58 -2.27
N SER A 67 -75.03 -115.91 -2.35
CA SER A 67 -76.02 -115.95 -1.25
C SER A 67 -76.14 -114.66 -0.41
N THR A 68 -77.09 -113.76 -0.68
CA THR A 68 -78.53 -114.04 -0.48
C THR A 68 -78.86 -115.20 0.45
N VAL A 69 -79.10 -114.86 1.72
CA VAL A 69 -80.34 -115.20 2.45
C VAL A 69 -80.60 -116.69 2.81
N ASN A 70 -80.90 -116.88 4.09
CA ASN A 70 -81.63 -117.98 4.76
C ASN A 70 -80.89 -119.20 5.36
N ILE A 71 -80.77 -119.12 6.69
CA ILE A 71 -81.32 -120.07 7.67
C ILE A 71 -80.76 -121.52 7.67
N LYS A 72 -79.89 -121.77 8.66
CA LYS A 72 -79.86 -122.92 9.60
C LYS A 72 -78.93 -122.49 10.74
N SER A 73 -79.44 -122.11 11.91
CA SER A 73 -79.83 -122.98 13.03
C SER A 73 -78.66 -123.74 13.67
N THR A 74 -78.66 -123.78 15.01
CA THR A 74 -77.85 -124.65 15.90
C THR A 74 -76.31 -124.54 15.88
N LYS A 75 -75.77 -123.57 16.61
CA LYS A 75 -74.89 -123.79 17.79
C LYS A 75 -74.56 -122.46 18.47
N SER A 76 -74.64 -122.43 19.79
CA SER A 76 -74.05 -121.40 20.69
C SER A 76 -73.82 -120.03 20.05
N MET A 77 -74.90 -119.31 19.76
CA MET A 77 -74.80 -117.91 19.37
C MET A 77 -74.36 -117.14 20.61
N GLU A 78 -73.05 -116.87 20.70
CA GLU A 78 -72.45 -116.18 21.84
C GLU A 78 -73.16 -114.84 22.07
N LEU A 79 -73.29 -114.47 23.35
CA LEU A 79 -73.82 -113.17 23.73
C LEU A 79 -73.04 -112.10 22.96
N PRO A 80 -73.70 -111.15 22.27
CA PRO A 80 -72.99 -110.18 21.45
C PRO A 80 -71.96 -109.46 22.31
N GLU A 81 -70.70 -109.46 21.86
CA GLU A 81 -69.57 -108.97 22.66
C GLU A 81 -69.82 -107.51 23.06
N LEU A 82 -70.14 -107.33 24.35
CA LEU A 82 -70.31 -106.01 24.94
C LEU A 82 -68.91 -105.44 25.22
N PRO A 83 -68.65 -104.16 24.87
CA PRO A 83 -67.35 -103.54 25.12
C PRO A 83 -67.13 -103.40 26.63
N HIS A 84 -66.29 -104.29 27.18
CA HIS A 84 -66.00 -104.37 28.60
C HIS A 84 -65.22 -103.16 29.10
N ILE A 85 -65.78 -102.39 30.03
CA ILE A 85 -65.10 -101.23 30.62
C ILE A 85 -64.07 -101.72 31.63
N THR A 86 -62.80 -101.56 31.31
CA THR A 86 -61.67 -101.84 32.22
C THR A 86 -61.20 -100.60 32.99
N GLN A 87 -61.52 -99.39 32.53
CA GLN A 87 -61.12 -98.14 33.15
C GLN A 87 -61.97 -97.81 34.38
N GLY A 88 -61.33 -97.38 35.47
CA GLY A 88 -61.98 -97.01 36.73
C GLY A 88 -62.17 -98.16 37.74
N PHE A 89 -61.82 -99.40 37.37
CA PHE A 89 -61.89 -100.56 38.27
C PHE A 89 -60.58 -100.75 39.06
N PHE A 90 -60.69 -101.08 40.35
CA PHE A 90 -59.55 -101.39 41.22
C PHE A 90 -59.68 -102.80 41.83
N PRO A 91 -58.66 -103.68 41.75
CA PRO A 91 -58.74 -105.01 42.34
C PRO A 91 -58.93 -104.99 43.86
N PHE A 92 -59.94 -105.69 44.37
CA PHE A 92 -60.27 -105.74 45.79
C PHE A 92 -59.10 -106.24 46.66
N SER A 93 -58.30 -107.18 46.14
CA SER A 93 -57.06 -107.66 46.78
C SER A 93 -56.06 -106.55 47.08
N LYS A 94 -55.91 -105.58 46.16
CA LYS A 94 -55.01 -104.42 46.30
C LYS A 94 -55.52 -103.42 47.35
N LEU A 95 -56.84 -103.38 47.57
CA LEU A 95 -57.48 -102.55 48.60
C LEU A 95 -57.30 -103.19 49.99
N ILE A 96 -57.53 -104.51 50.12
CA ILE A 96 -57.23 -105.27 51.35
C ILE A 96 -55.76 -105.12 51.72
N SER A 97 -54.82 -105.39 50.80
CA SER A 97 -53.39 -105.38 51.14
C SER A 97 -52.91 -103.99 51.59
N ARG A 98 -53.44 -102.91 50.97
CA ARG A 98 -53.19 -101.53 51.40
C ARG A 98 -53.74 -101.24 52.79
N SER A 99 -54.97 -101.66 53.10
CA SER A 99 -55.59 -101.40 54.41
C SER A 99 -55.00 -102.24 55.53
N VAL A 100 -54.59 -103.49 55.28
CA VAL A 100 -53.84 -104.31 56.25
C VAL A 100 -52.47 -103.69 56.53
N GLN A 101 -51.74 -103.25 55.49
CA GLN A 101 -50.46 -102.56 55.68
C GLN A 101 -50.63 -101.26 56.48
N GLN A 102 -51.66 -100.47 56.18
CA GLN A 102 -51.96 -99.25 56.93
C GLN A 102 -52.34 -99.56 58.39
N SER A 103 -53.16 -100.59 58.64
CA SER A 103 -53.50 -100.98 60.02
C SER A 103 -52.30 -101.49 60.82
N TRP A 104 -51.28 -102.04 60.16
CA TRP A 104 -50.02 -102.41 60.81
C TRP A 104 -49.17 -101.18 61.15
N ASN A 105 -49.01 -100.27 60.20
CA ASN A 105 -48.27 -99.02 60.39
C ASN A 105 -48.89 -98.19 61.53
N ASP A 106 -50.19 -97.93 61.46
CA ASP A 106 -50.91 -97.11 62.45
C ASP A 106 -50.92 -97.78 63.85
N LEU A 107 -50.81 -99.12 63.94
CA LEU A 107 -50.64 -99.84 65.21
C LEU A 107 -49.23 -99.62 65.77
N SER A 108 -48.20 -99.64 64.92
CA SER A 108 -46.82 -99.35 65.31
C SER A 108 -46.69 -97.93 65.88
N ASP A 109 -47.33 -96.95 65.24
CA ASP A 109 -47.34 -95.55 65.67
C ASP A 109 -48.09 -95.38 67.01
N LEU A 110 -49.22 -96.08 67.21
CA LEU A 110 -49.91 -96.07 68.50
C LEU A 110 -49.04 -96.67 69.62
N ILE A 111 -48.28 -97.73 69.33
CA ILE A 111 -47.41 -98.37 70.33
C ILE A 111 -46.28 -97.43 70.75
N THR A 112 -45.69 -96.66 69.83
CA THR A 112 -44.67 -95.66 70.19
C THR A 112 -45.28 -94.52 71.02
N GLU A 113 -46.42 -93.95 70.62
CA GLU A 113 -47.12 -92.92 71.40
C GLU A 113 -47.55 -93.38 72.80
N MET A 114 -47.90 -94.67 72.96
CA MET A 114 -48.24 -95.26 74.25
C MET A 114 -47.03 -95.53 75.15
N ALA A 115 -45.83 -95.67 74.61
CA ALA A 115 -44.62 -95.86 75.40
C ALA A 115 -44.26 -94.59 76.20
N ASP A 116 -44.52 -93.41 75.63
CA ASP A 116 -44.17 -92.11 76.21
C ASP A 116 -45.00 -91.71 77.44
N ILE A 117 -46.23 -92.22 77.57
CA ILE A 117 -47.14 -91.87 78.68
C ILE A 117 -46.78 -92.67 79.95
N LYS A 118 -46.44 -91.97 81.04
CA LYS A 118 -46.10 -92.56 82.37
C LYS A 118 -47.30 -92.55 83.32
N VAL A 119 -47.44 -93.54 84.21
CA VAL A 119 -48.62 -93.76 85.10
C VAL A 119 -48.16 -94.22 86.50
N SER A 120 -48.47 -93.47 87.58
CA SER A 120 -47.96 -93.72 88.96
C SER A 120 -48.84 -94.66 89.83
N PRO A 121 -48.29 -95.45 90.79
CA PRO A 121 -49.03 -96.44 91.60
C PRO A 121 -49.27 -96.09 93.08
N GLN A 122 -50.51 -96.25 93.62
CA GLN A 122 -50.90 -96.05 95.05
C GLN A 122 -52.34 -96.60 95.32
N GLU A 123 -52.90 -96.89 96.52
CA GLU A 123 -52.51 -97.72 97.72
C GLU A 123 -53.79 -98.41 98.31
N GLN A 124 -54.01 -98.55 99.64
CA GLN A 124 -55.09 -99.37 100.25
C GLN A 124 -55.86 -98.74 101.44
N ASN A 125 -57.20 -98.88 101.44
CA ASN A 125 -58.19 -98.91 102.55
C ASN A 125 -59.56 -98.41 102.00
N SER A 126 -60.76 -98.89 102.36
CA SER A 126 -61.19 -99.89 103.34
C SER A 126 -62.50 -100.60 102.93
N LEU A 127 -62.47 -101.94 102.92
CA LEU A 127 -63.55 -102.87 103.32
C LEU A 127 -65.04 -102.44 103.16
N GLN A 128 -65.65 -102.78 102.02
CA GLN A 128 -66.90 -103.56 101.98
C GLN A 128 -66.99 -104.29 100.64
N LEU A 129 -67.16 -105.62 100.67
CA LEU A 129 -67.06 -106.48 99.48
C LEU A 129 -68.43 -106.66 98.80
N PRO A 130 -68.59 -106.31 97.51
CA PRO A 130 -69.59 -106.93 96.66
C PRO A 130 -69.06 -108.27 96.12
N ALA A 131 -69.91 -109.30 96.11
CA ALA A 131 -69.53 -110.66 95.73
C ALA A 131 -69.33 -110.86 94.19
N SER A 132 -68.43 -110.10 93.57
CA SER A 132 -67.75 -110.46 92.30
C SER A 132 -66.47 -109.64 92.03
N GLY A 133 -65.45 -109.84 92.86
CA GLY A 133 -64.09 -110.13 92.37
C GLY A 133 -63.19 -109.07 91.70
N LYS A 134 -63.61 -107.82 91.41
CA LYS A 134 -62.71 -106.83 90.75
C LYS A 134 -62.50 -105.52 91.50
N SER A 135 -61.28 -105.37 92.02
CA SER A 135 -60.67 -104.10 92.41
C SER A 135 -60.55 -103.17 91.20
N PHE A 136 -61.31 -102.09 91.19
CA PHE A 136 -61.03 -100.91 90.38
C PHE A 136 -60.15 -99.99 91.26
N GLY A 137 -58.86 -99.78 91.03
CA GLY A 137 -58.06 -100.02 89.82
C GLY A 137 -57.62 -98.67 89.28
N ASN A 138 -56.33 -98.35 89.45
CA ASN A 138 -55.73 -97.02 89.29
C ASN A 138 -56.36 -96.14 88.17
N GLN A 139 -57.03 -95.06 88.57
CA GLN A 139 -57.71 -94.11 87.69
C GLN A 139 -56.94 -92.80 87.44
N SER A 140 -55.60 -92.84 87.45
CA SER A 140 -54.82 -91.68 87.00
C SER A 140 -55.24 -91.24 85.58
N PRO A 141 -55.24 -89.92 85.30
CA PRO A 141 -55.68 -89.41 84.00
C PRO A 141 -54.80 -89.92 82.85
N GLU A 142 -53.54 -90.27 83.11
CA GLU A 142 -52.62 -90.89 82.15
C GLU A 142 -53.02 -92.33 81.81
N ASN A 143 -53.47 -93.12 82.79
CA ASN A 143 -53.99 -94.48 82.55
C ASN A 143 -55.28 -94.44 81.73
N LEU A 144 -56.16 -93.49 82.05
CA LEU A 144 -57.40 -93.26 81.32
C LEU A 144 -57.11 -92.82 79.87
N ARG A 145 -56.12 -91.94 79.65
CA ARG A 145 -55.65 -91.56 78.31
C ARG A 145 -55.12 -92.74 77.50
N LYS A 146 -54.28 -93.62 78.08
CA LYS A 146 -53.82 -94.85 77.38
C LYS A 146 -55.00 -95.73 76.96
N LYS A 147 -55.93 -95.99 77.89
CA LYS A 147 -57.10 -96.82 77.62
C LYS A 147 -58.02 -96.20 76.56
N ALA A 148 -58.23 -94.89 76.59
CA ALA A 148 -58.98 -94.16 75.57
C ALA A 148 -58.30 -94.28 74.20
N ARG A 149 -57.02 -93.96 74.07
CA ARG A 149 -56.23 -94.09 72.82
C ARG A 149 -56.33 -95.51 72.20
N ILE A 150 -56.21 -96.56 73.01
CA ILE A 150 -56.37 -97.95 72.54
C ILE A 150 -57.78 -98.21 72.03
N LEU A 151 -58.81 -97.77 72.78
CA LEU A 151 -60.20 -97.94 72.39
C LEU A 151 -60.52 -97.17 71.11
N ASP A 152 -60.10 -95.91 71.01
CA ASP A 152 -60.31 -95.06 69.83
C ASP A 152 -59.65 -95.67 68.59
N PHE A 153 -58.41 -96.16 68.71
CA PHE A 153 -57.72 -96.89 67.64
C PHE A 153 -58.48 -98.17 67.25
N ALA A 154 -58.89 -98.98 68.23
CA ALA A 154 -59.63 -100.21 67.98
C ALA A 154 -60.99 -99.94 67.33
N HIS A 155 -61.68 -98.86 67.72
CA HIS A 155 -62.92 -98.40 67.10
C HIS A 155 -62.71 -97.87 65.67
N ALA A 156 -61.66 -97.07 65.44
CA ALA A 156 -61.31 -96.56 64.12
C ALA A 156 -60.94 -97.69 63.13
N LYS A 157 -60.06 -98.61 63.55
CA LYS A 157 -59.71 -99.78 62.73
C LYS A 157 -60.88 -100.74 62.56
N ARG A 158 -61.69 -100.97 63.59
CA ARG A 158 -62.96 -101.71 63.42
C ARG A 158 -63.87 -101.05 62.38
N ALA A 159 -63.95 -99.72 62.31
CA ALA A 159 -64.73 -99.03 61.29
C ALA A 159 -64.14 -99.17 59.87
N GLU A 160 -62.81 -99.16 59.71
CA GLU A 160 -62.15 -99.50 58.44
C GLU A 160 -62.42 -100.95 58.03
N PHE A 161 -62.25 -101.92 58.93
CA PHE A 161 -62.52 -103.33 58.66
C PHE A 161 -64.01 -103.62 58.43
N ILE A 162 -64.93 -102.84 59.01
CA ILE A 162 -66.37 -102.88 58.65
C ILE A 162 -66.58 -102.35 57.22
N LYS A 163 -65.91 -101.27 56.80
CA LYS A 163 -65.98 -100.81 55.40
C LYS A 163 -65.42 -101.86 54.44
N LEU A 164 -64.31 -102.53 54.80
CA LEU A 164 -63.79 -103.67 54.03
C LEU A 164 -64.76 -104.85 54.01
N LEU A 165 -65.43 -105.17 55.12
CA LEU A 165 -66.43 -106.23 55.19
C LEU A 165 -67.60 -105.94 54.25
N VAL A 166 -68.13 -104.72 54.27
CA VAL A 166 -69.17 -104.25 53.34
C VAL A 166 -68.68 -104.33 51.89
N LEU A 167 -67.47 -103.82 51.59
CA LEU A 167 -66.89 -103.95 50.25
C LEU A 167 -66.69 -105.41 49.83
N SER A 168 -66.40 -106.33 50.75
CA SER A 168 -66.31 -107.78 50.46
C SER A 168 -67.66 -108.44 50.20
N GLN A 169 -68.74 -107.92 50.80
CA GLN A 169 -70.10 -108.37 50.53
C GLN A 169 -70.55 -107.88 49.15
N TRP A 170 -70.28 -106.61 48.83
CA TRP A 170 -70.58 -106.01 47.52
C TRP A 170 -69.67 -106.56 46.40
N SER A 171 -68.42 -106.92 46.69
CA SER A 171 -67.52 -107.49 45.68
C SER A 171 -67.98 -108.86 45.17
N ARG A 172 -68.83 -109.58 45.92
CA ARG A 172 -69.48 -110.82 45.44
C ARG A 172 -70.40 -110.56 44.24
N GLN A 173 -70.97 -109.37 44.14
CA GLN A 173 -71.80 -108.92 43.03
C GLN A 173 -71.02 -108.12 41.97
N ALA A 174 -69.70 -107.91 42.15
CA ALA A 174 -68.91 -107.10 41.23
C ALA A 174 -68.93 -107.62 39.78
N ALA A 175 -69.02 -108.94 39.58
CA ALA A 175 -69.15 -109.52 38.24
C ALA A 175 -70.47 -109.10 37.56
N ASP A 176 -71.57 -109.02 38.29
CA ASP A 176 -72.88 -108.64 37.75
C ASP A 176 -73.02 -107.11 37.63
N VAL A 177 -72.44 -106.35 38.56
CA VAL A 177 -72.31 -104.89 38.44
C VAL A 177 -71.43 -104.50 37.24
N SER A 178 -70.37 -105.25 36.95
CA SER A 178 -69.55 -105.02 35.76
C SER A 178 -70.35 -105.25 34.47
N LYS A 179 -71.08 -106.37 34.37
CA LYS A 179 -72.00 -106.63 33.25
C LYS A 179 -73.04 -105.52 33.11
N LEU A 180 -73.55 -104.97 34.21
CA LEU A 180 -74.50 -103.84 34.22
C LEU A 180 -73.85 -102.55 33.68
N ILE A 181 -72.60 -102.28 34.06
CA ILE A 181 -71.82 -101.13 33.54
C ILE A 181 -71.57 -101.27 32.04
N ASP A 182 -71.21 -102.47 31.58
CA ASP A 182 -71.00 -102.77 30.16
C ASP A 182 -72.30 -102.64 29.35
N LEU A 183 -73.43 -103.14 29.90
CA LEU A 183 -74.78 -102.93 29.36
C LEU A 183 -75.17 -101.45 29.31
N GLN A 184 -74.92 -100.68 30.37
CA GLN A 184 -75.26 -99.26 30.42
C GLN A 184 -74.40 -98.45 29.43
N ASN A 185 -73.14 -98.83 29.24
CA ASN A 185 -72.27 -98.26 28.22
C ASN A 185 -72.81 -98.53 26.82
N PHE A 186 -73.13 -99.78 26.51
CA PHE A 186 -73.75 -100.17 25.24
C PHE A 186 -75.05 -99.40 24.98
N ILE A 187 -75.93 -99.27 25.98
CA ILE A 187 -77.16 -98.48 25.87
C ILE A 187 -76.86 -97.00 25.57
N ARG A 188 -75.82 -96.41 26.18
CA ARG A 188 -75.38 -95.04 25.88
C ARG A 188 -74.83 -94.91 24.46
N THR A 189 -74.01 -95.84 23.99
CA THR A 189 -73.50 -95.88 22.61
C THR A 189 -74.66 -95.98 21.61
N ARG A 190 -75.70 -96.78 21.90
CA ARG A 190 -76.90 -96.87 21.05
C ARG A 190 -77.69 -95.56 21.02
N HIS A 191 -77.83 -94.86 22.15
CA HIS A 191 -78.46 -93.52 22.16
C HIS A 191 -77.66 -92.47 21.36
N GLN A 192 -76.33 -92.51 21.44
CA GLN A 192 -75.48 -91.65 20.59
C GLN A 192 -75.64 -91.98 19.10
N ALA A 193 -75.78 -93.26 18.75
CA ALA A 193 -76.06 -93.67 17.37
C ALA A 193 -77.41 -93.15 16.86
N TYR A 194 -78.45 -93.03 17.71
CA TYR A 194 -79.72 -92.40 17.33
C TYR A 194 -79.54 -90.91 17.00
N MET A 195 -78.76 -90.16 17.79
CA MET A 195 -78.43 -88.77 17.49
C MET A 195 -77.61 -88.64 16.20
N GLY A 196 -76.65 -89.55 15.96
CA GLY A 196 -75.89 -89.62 14.70
C GLY A 196 -76.78 -89.90 13.49
N ALA A 197 -77.76 -90.80 13.61
CA ALA A 197 -78.73 -91.07 12.55
C ALA A 197 -79.64 -89.87 12.27
N LEU A 198 -80.12 -89.16 13.31
CA LEU A 198 -80.88 -87.92 13.15
C LEU A 198 -80.07 -86.82 12.45
N GLN A 199 -78.78 -86.68 12.80
CA GLN A 199 -77.87 -85.75 12.13
C GLN A 199 -77.70 -86.13 10.65
N GLY A 200 -77.45 -87.41 10.34
CA GLY A 200 -77.34 -87.90 8.96
C GLY A 200 -78.61 -87.72 8.13
N ILE A 201 -79.81 -87.87 8.72
CA ILE A 201 -81.08 -87.53 8.06
C ILE A 201 -81.21 -86.02 7.87
N GLY A 202 -80.76 -85.21 8.83
CA GLY A 202 -80.72 -83.76 8.73
C GLY A 202 -79.80 -83.25 7.62
N ASP A 203 -78.63 -83.88 7.46
CA ASP A 203 -77.67 -83.58 6.40
C ASP A 203 -78.18 -84.09 5.05
N MET A 204 -78.70 -85.32 4.97
CA MET A 204 -79.39 -85.80 3.77
C MET A 204 -80.54 -84.87 3.35
N LYS A 205 -81.31 -84.30 4.29
CA LYS A 205 -82.35 -83.30 3.99
C LYS A 205 -81.78 -81.99 3.44
N ARG A 206 -80.60 -81.55 3.93
CA ARG A 206 -79.88 -80.38 3.39
C ARG A 206 -79.37 -80.66 1.97
N ASP A 207 -78.82 -81.85 1.75
CA ASP A 207 -78.28 -82.27 0.46
C ASP A 207 -79.39 -82.54 -0.58
N LEU A 208 -80.57 -82.98 -0.16
CA LEU A 208 -81.72 -83.18 -1.06
C LEU A 208 -82.21 -81.86 -1.68
N VAL A 209 -81.88 -80.70 -1.08
CA VAL A 209 -82.08 -79.38 -1.72
C VAL A 209 -81.24 -79.26 -3.00
N GLN A 210 -80.05 -79.88 -3.07
CA GLN A 210 -79.21 -79.92 -4.28
C GLN A 210 -79.81 -80.82 -5.38
N ALA A 211 -80.67 -81.78 -5.02
CA ALA A 211 -81.41 -82.62 -5.96
C ALA A 211 -82.73 -81.98 -6.45
N GLN A 212 -83.18 -80.88 -5.83
CA GLN A 212 -84.38 -80.15 -6.23
C GLN A 212 -84.02 -79.02 -7.21
N VAL A 213 -84.73 -78.95 -8.34
CA VAL A 213 -84.68 -77.80 -9.25
C VAL A 213 -85.70 -76.77 -8.77
N ALA A 214 -85.24 -75.56 -8.43
CA ALA A 214 -86.12 -74.46 -8.04
C ALA A 214 -86.89 -73.87 -9.24
N ASN A 215 -88.03 -73.24 -8.98
CA ASN A 215 -88.75 -72.47 -9.99
C ASN A 215 -87.87 -71.32 -10.51
N PRO A 216 -87.84 -71.04 -11.83
CA PRO A 216 -87.02 -69.97 -12.39
C PRO A 216 -87.55 -68.59 -11.98
N ASP A 217 -86.69 -67.76 -11.40
CA ASP A 217 -87.02 -66.36 -11.09
C ASP A 217 -86.95 -65.50 -12.36
N LEU A 218 -88.11 -65.39 -13.02
CA LEU A 218 -88.26 -64.58 -14.23
C LEU A 218 -88.05 -63.07 -13.98
N THR A 219 -88.17 -62.59 -12.74
CA THR A 219 -88.05 -61.16 -12.43
C THR A 219 -86.59 -60.73 -12.38
N THR A 220 -85.73 -61.46 -11.65
CA THR A 220 -84.29 -61.21 -11.68
C THR A 220 -83.67 -61.66 -13.00
N ALA A 221 -84.19 -62.70 -13.68
CA ALA A 221 -83.75 -63.06 -15.02
C ALA A 221 -84.02 -61.94 -16.05
N LEU A 222 -85.19 -61.29 -16.00
CA LEU A 222 -85.49 -60.12 -16.84
C LEU A 222 -84.59 -58.92 -16.48
N GLU A 223 -84.29 -58.72 -15.19
CA GLU A 223 -83.37 -57.66 -14.76
C GLU A 223 -81.92 -57.92 -15.23
N VAL A 224 -81.43 -59.16 -15.14
CA VAL A 224 -80.12 -59.55 -15.68
C VAL A 224 -80.10 -59.44 -17.20
N LEU A 225 -81.16 -59.84 -17.90
CA LEU A 225 -81.25 -59.72 -19.36
C LEU A 225 -81.25 -58.26 -19.84
N SER A 226 -81.91 -57.36 -19.10
CA SER A 226 -82.06 -55.94 -19.48
C SER A 226 -80.92 -55.04 -18.98
N LYS A 227 -80.37 -55.28 -17.78
CA LYS A 227 -79.35 -54.43 -17.13
C LYS A 227 -77.98 -55.10 -16.98
N GLY A 228 -77.88 -56.42 -17.17
CA GLY A 228 -76.68 -57.21 -16.87
C GLY A 228 -76.35 -57.37 -15.38
N LYS A 229 -77.18 -56.82 -14.48
CA LYS A 229 -76.99 -56.80 -13.02
C LYS A 229 -78.32 -56.71 -12.29
N VAL A 230 -78.42 -57.36 -11.12
CA VAL A 230 -79.58 -57.30 -10.23
C VAL A 230 -79.45 -56.09 -9.28
N SER A 231 -80.50 -55.27 -9.14
CA SER A 231 -80.45 -54.04 -8.33
C SER A 231 -80.39 -54.28 -6.81
N SER A 232 -80.89 -55.42 -6.32
CA SER A 232 -80.83 -55.79 -4.90
C SER A 232 -79.46 -56.33 -4.45
N MET A 233 -78.60 -56.73 -5.39
CA MET A 233 -77.27 -57.28 -5.11
C MET A 233 -76.25 -56.16 -4.97
N SER A 234 -76.17 -55.55 -3.78
CA SER A 234 -75.18 -54.53 -3.47
C SER A 234 -73.75 -55.10 -3.49
N ASP A 235 -72.83 -54.40 -4.16
CA ASP A 235 -71.44 -54.85 -4.31
C ASP A 235 -70.62 -54.75 -2.99
N LEU A 236 -71.20 -54.22 -1.91
CA LEU A 236 -70.64 -54.03 -0.55
C LEU A 236 -69.25 -53.35 -0.48
N GLY A 237 -68.79 -52.73 -1.57
CA GLY A 237 -67.43 -52.22 -1.72
C GLY A 237 -66.37 -53.27 -2.10
N TYR A 238 -66.74 -54.55 -2.24
CA TYR A 238 -65.81 -55.63 -2.62
C TYR A 238 -65.39 -55.58 -4.10
N LYS A 239 -66.25 -55.08 -5.00
CA LYS A 239 -65.85 -54.85 -6.39
C LYS A 239 -65.16 -53.49 -6.49
N PRO A 240 -63.91 -53.42 -7.00
CA PRO A 240 -63.26 -52.13 -7.24
C PRO A 240 -64.09 -51.33 -8.26
N PRO A 241 -64.23 -50.00 -8.07
CA PRO A 241 -64.96 -49.17 -9.04
C PRO A 241 -64.29 -49.25 -10.41
N ARG A 242 -65.11 -49.23 -11.47
CA ARG A 242 -64.60 -49.27 -12.86
C ARG A 242 -63.58 -48.15 -13.07
N SER A 243 -62.38 -48.51 -13.49
CA SER A 243 -61.33 -47.56 -13.86
C SER A 243 -61.87 -46.53 -14.86
N LEU A 244 -61.67 -45.25 -14.55
CA LEU A 244 -62.14 -44.15 -15.38
C LEU A 244 -61.40 -44.14 -16.71
N THR A 245 -62.12 -44.03 -17.82
CA THR A 245 -61.51 -43.77 -19.12
C THR A 245 -60.77 -42.43 -19.07
N GLY A 246 -59.70 -42.23 -19.84
CA GLY A 246 -59.02 -40.92 -19.91
C GLY A 246 -59.97 -39.76 -20.24
N LYS A 247 -60.95 -39.99 -21.12
CA LYS A 247 -62.03 -39.04 -21.43
C LYS A 247 -62.95 -38.73 -20.24
N ASP A 248 -63.28 -39.74 -19.43
CA ASP A 248 -64.15 -39.57 -18.25
C ASP A 248 -63.41 -38.89 -17.10
N THR A 249 -62.11 -39.18 -16.97
CA THR A 249 -61.19 -38.49 -16.07
C THR A 249 -61.13 -37.01 -16.43
N LEU A 250 -60.86 -36.66 -17.70
CA LEU A 250 -60.84 -35.26 -18.15
C LEU A 250 -62.18 -34.55 -17.92
N LYS A 251 -63.32 -35.20 -18.20
CA LYS A 251 -64.66 -34.65 -17.89
C LYS A 251 -64.85 -34.38 -16.39
N ARG A 252 -64.36 -35.27 -15.52
CA ARG A 252 -64.42 -35.08 -14.05
C ARG A 252 -63.51 -33.95 -13.60
N LEU A 253 -62.28 -33.84 -14.11
CA LEU A 253 -61.39 -32.71 -13.82
C LEU A 253 -62.01 -31.38 -14.29
N GLN A 254 -62.65 -31.35 -15.46
CA GLN A 254 -63.41 -30.17 -15.92
C GLN A 254 -64.63 -29.85 -15.04
N LYS A 255 -65.32 -30.86 -14.47
CA LYS A 255 -66.38 -30.62 -13.46
C LYS A 255 -65.78 -30.01 -12.19
N ILE A 256 -64.68 -30.56 -11.69
CA ILE A 256 -63.95 -30.06 -10.51
C ILE A 256 -63.50 -28.61 -10.73
N ASN A 257 -62.91 -28.27 -11.88
CA ASN A 257 -62.54 -26.90 -12.23
C ASN A 257 -63.73 -25.93 -12.14
N ARG A 258 -64.92 -26.34 -12.61
CA ARG A 258 -66.14 -25.52 -12.50
C ARG A 258 -66.57 -25.34 -11.04
N ILE A 259 -66.53 -26.38 -10.23
CA ILE A 259 -66.89 -26.31 -8.80
C ILE A 259 -65.92 -25.38 -8.07
N ILE A 260 -64.60 -25.55 -8.26
CA ILE A 260 -63.58 -24.66 -7.69
C ILE A 260 -63.81 -23.21 -8.15
N SER A 261 -64.12 -22.99 -9.44
CA SER A 261 -64.39 -21.64 -9.96
C SER A 261 -65.63 -20.99 -9.36
N VAL A 262 -66.71 -21.74 -9.13
CA VAL A 262 -67.92 -21.23 -8.46
C VAL A 262 -67.62 -20.95 -6.98
N ARG A 263 -66.90 -21.85 -6.32
CA ARG A 263 -66.57 -21.78 -4.90
C ARG A 263 -65.69 -20.57 -4.55
N LEU A 264 -64.63 -20.32 -5.33
CA LEU A 264 -63.75 -19.16 -5.15
C LEU A 264 -64.41 -17.83 -5.53
N ALA A 265 -65.49 -17.86 -6.33
CA ALA A 265 -66.22 -16.66 -6.74
C ALA A 265 -67.35 -16.27 -5.77
N LEU A 266 -67.93 -17.23 -5.05
CA LEU A 266 -69.14 -17.02 -4.22
C LEU A 266 -68.92 -17.22 -2.71
N TYR A 267 -68.07 -18.16 -2.30
CA TYR A 267 -68.04 -18.66 -0.92
C TYR A 267 -66.71 -18.43 -0.19
N ASP A 268 -65.57 -18.78 -0.80
CA ASP A 268 -64.27 -18.65 -0.13
C ASP A 268 -63.77 -17.19 -0.16
N SER A 269 -63.37 -16.65 0.99
CA SER A 269 -62.77 -15.31 1.08
C SER A 269 -61.30 -15.33 0.62
N VAL A 270 -61.06 -15.05 -0.67
CA VAL A 270 -59.70 -15.05 -1.25
C VAL A 270 -58.88 -13.83 -0.78
N PRO A 271 -57.69 -14.01 -0.17
CA PRO A 271 -56.79 -12.90 0.18
C PRO A 271 -56.29 -12.14 -1.05
N ARG A 272 -55.97 -10.84 -0.90
CA ARG A 272 -55.45 -10.00 -2.01
C ARG A 272 -54.19 -10.59 -2.66
N ALA A 273 -53.31 -11.22 -1.89
CA ALA A 273 -52.11 -11.88 -2.39
C ALA A 273 -52.41 -13.13 -3.26
N PHE A 274 -53.60 -13.73 -3.10
CA PHE A 274 -54.08 -14.88 -3.86
C PHE A 274 -55.00 -14.49 -5.02
N HIS A 275 -55.15 -13.21 -5.36
CA HIS A 275 -55.93 -12.79 -6.54
C HIS A 275 -55.32 -13.25 -7.88
N SER A 276 -54.01 -13.55 -7.93
CA SER A 276 -53.40 -14.21 -9.08
C SER A 276 -53.53 -15.72 -8.93
N TYR A 277 -54.50 -16.31 -9.62
CA TYR A 277 -54.70 -17.75 -9.62
C TYR A 277 -55.14 -18.28 -10.98
N SER A 278 -54.90 -19.56 -11.22
CA SER A 278 -55.37 -20.27 -12.41
C SER A 278 -56.05 -21.58 -12.01
N ILE A 279 -57.13 -21.95 -12.69
CA ILE A 279 -57.88 -23.18 -12.41
C ILE A 279 -57.69 -24.13 -13.59
N HIS A 280 -57.02 -25.26 -13.35
CA HIS A 280 -56.67 -26.25 -14.37
C HIS A 280 -56.56 -27.64 -13.75
N ASP A 281 -56.72 -28.70 -14.56
CA ASP A 281 -56.44 -30.10 -14.19
C ASP A 281 -57.07 -30.62 -12.87
N GLY A 282 -58.19 -30.05 -12.40
CA GLY A 282 -58.85 -30.41 -11.15
C GLY A 282 -58.33 -29.68 -9.91
N ARG A 283 -57.57 -28.59 -10.06
CA ARG A 283 -56.97 -27.79 -8.98
C ARG A 283 -57.03 -26.29 -9.27
N VAL A 284 -56.86 -25.49 -8.22
CA VAL A 284 -56.50 -24.07 -8.31
C VAL A 284 -55.03 -23.92 -7.94
N THR A 285 -54.29 -23.17 -8.75
CA THR A 285 -52.90 -22.79 -8.53
C THR A 285 -52.87 -21.30 -8.20
N PHE A 286 -52.61 -20.96 -6.93
CA PHE A 286 -52.40 -19.59 -6.47
C PHE A 286 -50.94 -19.18 -6.65
N VAL A 287 -50.67 -17.98 -7.17
CA VAL A 287 -49.30 -17.51 -7.48
C VAL A 287 -48.99 -16.27 -6.65
N VAL A 288 -48.09 -16.41 -5.66
CA VAL A 288 -47.55 -15.28 -4.88
C VAL A 288 -46.17 -14.91 -5.44
N PRO A 289 -46.02 -13.72 -6.07
CA PRO A 289 -44.80 -13.37 -6.79
C PRO A 289 -43.57 -13.33 -5.87
N ASN A 290 -42.46 -13.89 -6.35
CA ASN A 290 -41.20 -14.08 -5.62
C ASN A 290 -41.29 -14.97 -4.36
N GLU A 291 -42.41 -15.66 -4.11
CA GLU A 291 -42.58 -16.50 -2.91
C GLU A 291 -42.93 -17.95 -3.24
N PHE A 292 -44.15 -18.24 -3.70
CA PHE A 292 -44.59 -19.61 -3.98
C PHE A 292 -45.79 -19.67 -4.92
N GLU A 293 -45.92 -20.81 -5.60
CA GLU A 293 -47.17 -21.31 -6.17
C GLU A 293 -47.75 -22.36 -5.25
N LEU A 294 -49.05 -22.31 -4.99
CA LEU A 294 -49.78 -23.24 -4.12
C LEU A 294 -50.91 -23.90 -4.91
N ASP A 295 -50.87 -25.22 -5.04
CA ASP A 295 -51.90 -26.01 -5.68
C ASP A 295 -52.87 -26.56 -4.62
N LEU A 296 -54.15 -26.20 -4.71
CA LEU A 296 -55.23 -26.73 -3.87
C LEU A 296 -56.32 -27.41 -4.71
N SER A 297 -57.03 -28.37 -4.13
CA SER A 297 -58.18 -29.05 -4.75
C SER A 297 -59.32 -29.30 -3.74
N ILE A 298 -60.45 -29.82 -4.22
CA ILE A 298 -61.62 -30.16 -3.41
C ILE A 298 -61.74 -31.68 -3.23
N GLY A 299 -61.98 -32.13 -2.00
CA GLY A 299 -62.24 -33.54 -1.71
C GLY A 299 -63.71 -33.95 -1.91
N GLN A 300 -64.63 -33.00 -1.78
CA GLN A 300 -66.07 -33.16 -1.94
C GLN A 300 -66.66 -31.95 -2.68
N GLU A 301 -67.85 -32.12 -3.27
CA GLU A 301 -68.55 -31.02 -3.98
C GLU A 301 -69.26 -30.05 -3.04
N ASP A 302 -69.27 -30.34 -1.73
CA ASP A 302 -69.92 -29.53 -0.70
C ASP A 302 -69.17 -28.23 -0.39
N GLU A 303 -69.94 -27.17 -0.12
CA GLU A 303 -69.46 -25.83 0.16
C GLU A 303 -68.75 -25.77 1.51
N SER A 304 -69.21 -26.56 2.49
CA SER A 304 -68.62 -26.62 3.84
C SER A 304 -67.33 -27.47 3.92
N SER A 305 -67.05 -28.29 2.89
CA SER A 305 -65.80 -29.06 2.81
C SER A 305 -64.59 -28.13 2.78
N GLN A 306 -63.46 -28.54 3.36
CA GLN A 306 -62.21 -27.81 3.20
C GLN A 306 -61.62 -27.96 1.78
N LEU A 307 -60.79 -26.98 1.40
CA LEU A 307 -59.79 -27.17 0.34
C LEU A 307 -58.65 -28.04 0.89
N TYR A 308 -58.08 -28.88 0.03
CA TYR A 308 -56.97 -29.77 0.36
C TYR A 308 -55.71 -29.37 -0.39
N PHE A 309 -54.57 -29.49 0.28
CA PHE A 309 -53.25 -29.31 -0.29
C PHE A 309 -52.94 -30.36 -1.37
N VAL A 310 -52.31 -29.94 -2.47
CA VAL A 310 -51.86 -30.83 -3.55
C VAL A 310 -50.36 -30.73 -3.78
N ASP A 311 -49.82 -29.51 -3.92
CA ASP A 311 -48.40 -29.25 -4.19
C ASP A 311 -48.03 -27.80 -3.83
N ILE A 312 -46.72 -27.53 -3.62
CA ILE A 312 -46.18 -26.18 -3.44
C ILE A 312 -44.83 -26.05 -4.16
N ARG A 313 -44.67 -24.98 -4.94
CA ARG A 313 -43.46 -24.67 -5.70
C ARG A 313 -42.92 -23.31 -5.30
N PHE A 314 -41.70 -23.23 -4.77
CA PHE A 314 -41.11 -21.96 -4.34
C PHE A 314 -40.62 -21.12 -5.54
N LEU A 315 -40.96 -19.83 -5.56
CA LEU A 315 -40.66 -18.88 -6.65
C LEU A 315 -39.46 -17.96 -6.35
N PHE A 316 -38.51 -18.44 -5.54
CA PHE A 316 -37.24 -17.77 -5.25
C PHE A 316 -36.08 -18.77 -5.33
N ASN A 317 -34.87 -18.24 -5.55
CA ASN A 317 -33.64 -19.01 -5.72
C ASN A 317 -32.55 -18.45 -4.77
N PRO A 318 -31.75 -19.30 -4.09
CA PRO A 318 -31.89 -20.75 -3.99
C PRO A 318 -33.07 -21.13 -3.10
N SER A 319 -33.87 -22.08 -3.57
CA SER A 319 -34.86 -22.82 -2.79
C SER A 319 -34.61 -24.32 -2.96
N SER A 320 -35.17 -25.16 -2.09
CA SER A 320 -35.04 -26.61 -2.20
C SER A 320 -35.87 -27.14 -3.38
N PRO A 321 -35.25 -27.67 -4.46
CA PRO A 321 -36.02 -28.18 -5.59
C PRO A 321 -36.70 -29.50 -5.23
N ASN A 322 -38.04 -29.47 -5.20
CA ASN A 322 -38.96 -30.55 -4.82
C ASN A 322 -38.99 -30.87 -3.32
N LEU A 323 -40.09 -30.49 -2.65
CA LEU A 323 -40.45 -31.06 -1.36
C LEU A 323 -40.96 -32.49 -1.57
N LYS A 324 -40.14 -33.49 -1.24
CA LYS A 324 -40.53 -34.92 -1.28
C LYS A 324 -40.13 -35.63 0.02
N GLY A 325 -40.86 -36.67 0.37
CA GLY A 325 -40.65 -37.42 1.61
C GLY A 325 -41.20 -36.70 2.85
N ARG A 326 -40.55 -36.87 4.02
CA ARG A 326 -41.09 -36.43 5.32
C ARG A 326 -41.54 -34.97 5.35
N ILE A 327 -40.79 -34.05 4.75
CA ILE A 327 -41.11 -32.61 4.76
C ILE A 327 -42.43 -32.34 4.01
N PHE A 328 -42.70 -33.05 2.91
CA PHE A 328 -43.96 -32.91 2.19
C PHE A 328 -45.15 -33.35 3.06
N ASN A 329 -45.03 -34.48 3.77
CA ASN A 329 -46.09 -34.97 4.65
C ASN A 329 -46.34 -34.00 5.83
N GLU A 330 -45.30 -33.37 6.38
CA GLU A 330 -45.43 -32.33 7.40
C GLU A 330 -46.11 -31.06 6.88
N PHE A 331 -45.85 -30.68 5.62
CA PHE A 331 -46.54 -29.59 4.94
C PHE A 331 -48.00 -29.94 4.70
N ASP A 332 -48.30 -31.14 4.19
CA ASP A 332 -49.65 -31.64 3.94
C ASP A 332 -50.52 -31.58 5.19
N VAL A 333 -50.05 -32.12 6.32
CA VAL A 333 -50.75 -32.02 7.62
C VAL A 333 -50.96 -30.56 8.02
N LYS A 334 -49.90 -29.74 8.08
CA LYS A 334 -49.98 -28.36 8.60
C LYS A 334 -50.78 -27.41 7.71
N ILE A 335 -50.72 -27.57 6.39
CA ILE A 335 -51.48 -26.75 5.44
C ILE A 335 -52.95 -27.16 5.48
N ASN A 336 -53.27 -28.45 5.51
CA ASN A 336 -54.66 -28.90 5.65
C ASN A 336 -55.26 -28.47 7.00
N ASP A 337 -54.50 -28.53 8.11
CA ASP A 337 -54.94 -28.00 9.41
C ASP A 337 -55.18 -26.48 9.37
N ALA A 338 -54.32 -25.70 8.69
CA ALA A 338 -54.51 -24.26 8.53
C ALA A 338 -55.71 -23.91 7.65
N LEU A 339 -55.92 -24.64 6.54
CA LEU A 339 -57.09 -24.52 5.67
C LEU A 339 -58.38 -24.89 6.41
N ARG A 340 -58.35 -25.92 7.26
CA ARG A 340 -59.49 -26.35 8.08
C ARG A 340 -59.92 -25.31 9.12
N ASN A 341 -58.95 -24.71 9.81
CA ASN A 341 -59.22 -23.83 10.95
C ASN A 341 -59.48 -22.38 10.51
N ASN A 342 -58.70 -21.87 9.55
CA ASN A 342 -58.61 -20.45 9.22
C ASN A 342 -58.81 -20.16 7.71
N GLY A 343 -59.15 -21.17 6.90
CA GLY A 343 -59.37 -21.00 5.46
C GLY A 343 -58.15 -20.51 4.66
N LEU A 344 -58.41 -19.86 3.53
CA LEU A 344 -57.37 -19.36 2.62
C LEU A 344 -56.48 -18.27 3.23
N SER A 345 -57.01 -17.43 4.12
CA SER A 345 -56.24 -16.36 4.78
C SER A 345 -55.23 -16.92 5.77
N GLY A 346 -55.62 -17.85 6.64
CA GLY A 346 -54.68 -18.51 7.55
C GLY A 346 -53.66 -19.39 6.83
N CYS A 347 -54.03 -20.01 5.71
CA CYS A 347 -53.09 -20.71 4.83
C CYS A 347 -52.06 -19.74 4.23
N PHE A 348 -52.50 -18.59 3.70
CA PHE A 348 -51.59 -17.54 3.23
C PHE A 348 -50.64 -17.07 4.33
N ASP A 349 -51.16 -16.68 5.50
CA ASP A 349 -50.34 -16.15 6.60
C ASP A 349 -49.30 -17.19 7.10
N LEU A 350 -49.69 -18.48 7.18
CA LEU A 350 -48.77 -19.57 7.51
C LEU A 350 -47.65 -19.68 6.48
N LEU A 351 -48.00 -19.81 5.19
CA LEU A 351 -47.04 -20.05 4.10
C LEU A 351 -46.12 -18.85 3.88
N HIS A 352 -46.68 -17.63 3.88
CA HIS A 352 -45.94 -16.39 3.76
C HIS A 352 -44.95 -16.21 4.92
N SER A 353 -45.40 -16.41 6.17
CA SER A 353 -44.53 -16.37 7.35
C SER A 353 -43.43 -17.46 7.30
N LEU A 354 -43.76 -18.65 6.83
CA LEU A 354 -42.80 -19.75 6.63
C LEU A 354 -41.78 -19.39 5.53
N VAL A 355 -42.22 -18.83 4.41
CA VAL A 355 -41.34 -18.41 3.31
C VAL A 355 -40.39 -17.30 3.73
N LEU A 356 -40.89 -16.23 4.39
CA LEU A 356 -40.01 -15.18 4.91
C LEU A 356 -38.95 -15.74 5.88
N THR A 357 -39.33 -16.68 6.75
CA THR A 357 -38.38 -17.35 7.65
C THR A 357 -37.40 -18.23 6.89
N ASN A 358 -37.84 -18.93 5.84
CA ASN A 358 -36.97 -19.73 4.98
C ASN A 358 -35.95 -18.85 4.24
N LYS A 359 -36.38 -17.72 3.68
CA LYS A 359 -35.48 -16.74 3.04
C LYS A 359 -34.40 -16.24 4.00
N ILE A 360 -34.76 -15.95 5.25
CA ILE A 360 -33.80 -15.57 6.31
C ILE A 360 -32.86 -16.74 6.66
N ASN A 361 -33.36 -17.97 6.78
CA ASN A 361 -32.55 -19.15 7.05
C ASN A 361 -31.58 -19.48 5.89
N ILE A 362 -31.97 -19.22 4.65
CA ILE A 362 -31.12 -19.35 3.46
C ILE A 362 -30.01 -18.30 3.49
N LEU A 363 -30.33 -17.03 3.76
CA LEU A 363 -29.33 -15.97 3.92
C LEU A 363 -28.40 -16.24 5.10
N PHE A 364 -28.92 -16.75 6.23
CA PHE A 364 -28.12 -17.17 7.38
C PHE A 364 -27.18 -18.32 7.03
N LYS A 365 -27.66 -19.33 6.30
CA LYS A 365 -26.84 -20.45 5.82
C LYS A 365 -25.73 -19.96 4.89
N GLN A 366 -26.05 -19.10 3.91
CA GLN A 366 -25.06 -18.47 3.02
C GLN A 366 -24.04 -17.63 3.82
N ALA A 367 -24.49 -16.83 4.79
CA ALA A 367 -23.62 -16.03 5.66
C ALA A 367 -22.68 -16.93 6.49
N MET A 368 -23.18 -18.03 7.04
CA MET A 368 -22.39 -19.02 7.78
C MET A 368 -21.42 -19.80 6.89
N GLU A 369 -21.77 -20.06 5.63
CA GLU A 369 -20.86 -20.66 4.64
C GLU A 369 -19.75 -19.67 4.25
N LEU A 370 -20.07 -18.39 4.03
CA LEU A 370 -19.08 -17.33 3.79
C LEU A 370 -18.11 -17.16 4.97
N ALA A 371 -18.65 -17.07 6.20
CA ALA A 371 -17.88 -16.90 7.43
C ALA A 371 -17.02 -18.12 7.81
N ARG A 372 -17.29 -19.31 7.23
CA ARG A 372 -16.45 -20.51 7.35
C ARG A 372 -15.46 -20.68 6.20
N GLY A 373 -15.76 -20.06 5.05
CA GLY A 373 -14.94 -20.12 3.84
C GLY A 373 -14.00 -18.94 3.74
N LEU A 374 -14.08 -18.19 2.64
CA LEU A 374 -13.18 -17.07 2.34
C LEU A 374 -13.21 -15.99 3.43
N TRP A 375 -14.38 -15.68 3.99
CA TRP A 375 -14.58 -14.57 4.95
C TRP A 375 -14.35 -14.99 6.41
N TYR A 376 -13.46 -15.96 6.64
CA TYR A 376 -13.09 -16.41 7.98
C TYR A 376 -12.55 -15.25 8.83
N ASP A 377 -12.97 -15.19 10.10
CA ASP A 377 -12.67 -14.14 11.09
C ASP A 377 -13.11 -12.70 10.73
N VAL A 378 -13.52 -12.43 9.48
CA VAL A 378 -13.98 -11.13 8.97
C VAL A 378 -15.47 -10.86 9.22
N LEU A 379 -16.29 -11.92 9.20
CA LEU A 379 -17.74 -11.84 9.40
C LEU A 379 -18.16 -12.46 10.73
N ARG A 380 -19.00 -11.76 11.49
CA ARG A 380 -19.70 -12.32 12.66
C ARG A 380 -21.21 -12.33 12.40
N VAL A 381 -21.72 -13.55 12.21
CA VAL A 381 -23.10 -13.84 11.84
C VAL A 381 -23.87 -14.32 13.06
N GLU A 382 -25.00 -13.68 13.35
CA GLU A 382 -25.91 -14.03 14.45
C GLU A 382 -27.35 -14.08 13.95
N LEU A 383 -28.13 -15.06 14.42
CA LEU A 383 -29.55 -15.17 14.10
C LEU A 383 -30.38 -14.96 15.38
N LEU A 384 -30.95 -13.77 15.51
CA LEU A 384 -31.78 -13.38 16.65
C LEU A 384 -33.25 -13.58 16.29
N HIS A 385 -33.83 -14.72 16.66
CA HIS A 385 -35.19 -15.17 16.33
C HIS A 385 -35.49 -15.22 14.82
N ARG A 386 -35.87 -14.09 14.23
CA ARG A 386 -36.23 -13.90 12.81
C ARG A 386 -35.56 -12.64 12.24
N THR A 387 -34.40 -12.29 12.79
CA THR A 387 -33.53 -11.21 12.33
C THR A 387 -32.10 -11.75 12.23
N LEU A 388 -31.58 -11.78 11.01
CA LEU A 388 -30.19 -12.10 10.71
C LEU A 388 -29.34 -10.84 10.88
N VAL A 389 -28.36 -10.89 11.78
CA VAL A 389 -27.40 -9.81 12.02
C VAL A 389 -26.04 -10.25 11.48
N VAL A 390 -25.50 -9.51 10.51
CA VAL A 390 -24.17 -9.78 9.93
C VAL A 390 -23.27 -8.58 10.16
N HIS A 391 -22.34 -8.72 11.10
CA HIS A 391 -21.24 -7.77 11.28
C HIS A 391 -20.16 -8.06 10.24
N TYR A 392 -19.63 -7.01 9.64
CA TYR A 392 -18.50 -7.09 8.71
C TYR A 392 -17.36 -6.18 9.17
N TRP A 393 -16.15 -6.46 8.71
CA TRP A 393 -14.92 -5.78 9.16
C TRP A 393 -14.74 -5.86 10.69
N THR A 394 -14.99 -7.03 11.27
CA THR A 394 -14.79 -7.35 12.70
C THR A 394 -13.42 -6.94 13.26
N GLN A 395 -12.38 -6.96 12.42
CA GLN A 395 -11.00 -6.58 12.75
C GLN A 395 -10.72 -5.07 12.60
N LYS A 396 -11.64 -4.26 12.05
CA LYS A 396 -11.50 -2.80 11.96
C LYS A 396 -11.64 -2.20 13.37
N ALA A 397 -10.58 -1.54 13.85
CA ALA A 397 -10.65 -0.75 15.07
C ALA A 397 -11.61 0.44 14.89
N GLY A 398 -12.49 0.68 15.87
CA GLY A 398 -13.47 1.75 15.86
C GLY A 398 -14.91 1.27 16.05
N ALA A 399 -15.86 2.06 15.57
CA ALA A 399 -17.28 1.72 15.62
C ALA A 399 -17.61 0.57 14.64
N LYS A 400 -18.48 -0.35 15.08
CA LYS A 400 -18.83 -1.55 14.30
C LYS A 400 -19.83 -1.21 13.20
N SER A 401 -19.72 -1.93 12.08
CA SER A 401 -20.70 -1.91 11.00
C SER A 401 -21.40 -3.26 10.90
N TRP A 402 -22.72 -3.25 10.70
CA TRP A 402 -23.51 -4.47 10.55
C TRP A 402 -24.76 -4.27 9.71
N LEU A 403 -25.31 -5.40 9.29
CA LEU A 403 -26.52 -5.51 8.49
C LEU A 403 -27.57 -6.30 9.28
N GLU A 404 -28.78 -5.76 9.39
CA GLU A 404 -29.92 -6.46 9.98
C GLU A 404 -30.91 -6.80 8.85
N ILE A 405 -31.16 -8.09 8.62
CA ILE A 405 -32.16 -8.60 7.69
C ILE A 405 -33.24 -9.32 8.50
N GLY A 406 -34.41 -8.70 8.63
CA GLY A 406 -35.52 -9.21 9.45
C GLY A 406 -36.88 -9.00 8.80
N ILE A 407 -37.95 -9.23 9.55
CA ILE A 407 -39.32 -9.07 9.04
C ILE A 407 -39.91 -7.76 9.58
N LYS A 408 -40.18 -6.81 8.69
CA LYS A 408 -40.89 -5.57 9.02
C LYS A 408 -42.40 -5.85 8.98
N SER A 409 -43.14 -5.40 9.99
CA SER A 409 -44.56 -5.78 10.20
C SER A 409 -45.56 -5.15 9.22
N GLY A 410 -45.12 -4.33 8.25
CA GLY A 410 -45.97 -3.68 7.24
C GLY A 410 -46.90 -2.57 7.75
N ARG A 411 -47.28 -2.56 9.03
CA ARG A 411 -48.19 -1.57 9.65
C ARG A 411 -47.56 -0.18 9.74
N ILE A 412 -47.97 0.72 8.85
CA ILE A 412 -47.78 2.16 9.01
C ILE A 412 -48.92 2.68 9.89
N CYS A 413 -48.60 3.40 10.96
CA CYS A 413 -49.58 3.96 11.87
C CYS A 413 -49.99 5.38 11.39
N GLY A 414 -50.83 5.45 10.36
CA GLY A 414 -51.33 6.72 9.82
C GLY A 414 -51.91 6.58 8.41
N GLU A 415 -53.16 7.02 8.24
CA GLU A 415 -53.97 7.23 7.02
C GLU A 415 -53.85 6.28 5.81
N ASN A 416 -55.01 5.79 5.37
CA ASN A 416 -55.28 4.81 4.30
C ASN A 416 -54.86 3.36 4.59
N ASP A 417 -55.87 2.56 4.96
CA ASP A 417 -55.84 1.18 5.45
C ASP A 417 -55.47 0.13 4.38
N SER A 418 -54.31 0.32 3.76
CA SER A 418 -53.69 -0.65 2.86
C SER A 418 -52.94 -1.67 3.69
N TYR A 419 -53.62 -2.77 4.06
CA TYR A 419 -53.04 -3.96 4.70
C TYR A 419 -51.78 -4.44 3.95
N ARG A 420 -50.61 -3.92 4.35
CA ARG A 420 -49.31 -4.44 3.92
C ARG A 420 -49.01 -5.67 4.76
N HIS A 421 -48.98 -6.82 4.09
CA HIS A 421 -48.45 -8.04 4.67
C HIS A 421 -47.00 -7.84 5.15
N PRO A 422 -46.53 -8.61 6.14
CA PRO A 422 -45.14 -8.52 6.59
C PRO A 422 -44.17 -8.65 5.42
N ASN A 423 -43.05 -7.94 5.44
CA ASN A 423 -42.08 -8.04 4.35
C ASN A 423 -40.65 -8.19 4.88
N LEU A 424 -39.81 -8.78 4.04
CA LEU A 424 -38.39 -8.92 4.33
C LEU A 424 -37.75 -7.53 4.22
N GLY A 425 -37.30 -7.01 5.35
CA GLY A 425 -36.72 -5.69 5.49
C GLY A 425 -35.24 -5.76 5.81
N LEU A 426 -34.46 -4.98 5.09
CA LEU A 426 -33.05 -4.73 5.36
C LEU A 426 -32.91 -3.40 6.13
N ARG A 427 -31.88 -3.34 6.99
CA ARG A 427 -31.43 -2.15 7.70
C ARG A 427 -29.92 -2.19 7.80
N TRP A 428 -29.25 -1.13 7.36
CA TRP A 428 -27.79 -1.02 7.37
C TRP A 428 -27.32 -0.04 8.45
N ILE A 429 -26.37 -0.48 9.27
CA ILE A 429 -25.69 0.36 10.26
C ILE A 429 -24.21 0.44 9.90
N ARG A 430 -23.76 1.66 9.61
CA ARG A 430 -22.40 2.01 9.16
C ARG A 430 -21.71 2.78 10.28
N ASP A 431 -20.62 2.21 10.80
CA ASP A 431 -19.81 2.77 11.88
C ASP A 431 -20.68 3.28 13.07
N GLY A 432 -21.68 2.48 13.45
CA GLY A 432 -22.63 2.76 14.53
C GLY A 432 -23.82 3.67 14.20
N GLN A 433 -23.92 4.23 12.99
CA GLN A 433 -25.04 5.07 12.55
C GLN A 433 -25.94 4.32 11.56
N GLU A 434 -27.26 4.47 11.69
CA GLU A 434 -28.23 3.92 10.73
C GLU A 434 -28.21 4.72 9.42
N VAL A 435 -28.17 4.01 8.29
CA VAL A 435 -28.08 4.60 6.94
C VAL A 435 -29.19 4.07 6.05
N ASP A 436 -29.68 4.94 5.17
CA ASP A 436 -30.71 4.60 4.18
C ASP A 436 -30.32 3.37 3.37
N SER A 437 -31.23 2.40 3.36
CA SER A 437 -30.98 1.06 2.84
C SER A 437 -31.49 0.88 1.40
N GLU A 438 -31.95 1.95 0.75
CA GLU A 438 -32.56 1.91 -0.59
C GLU A 438 -31.55 1.71 -1.72
N GLU A 439 -30.28 2.10 -1.52
CA GLU A 439 -29.22 1.93 -2.53
C GLU A 439 -28.61 0.51 -2.57
N ILE A 440 -28.93 -0.34 -1.59
CA ILE A 440 -28.38 -1.69 -1.45
C ILE A 440 -29.14 -2.66 -2.36
N GLU A 441 -28.42 -3.45 -3.16
CA GLU A 441 -29.04 -4.43 -4.05
C GLU A 441 -29.66 -5.59 -3.27
N PHE A 442 -30.97 -5.49 -2.97
CA PHE A 442 -31.72 -6.49 -2.20
C PHE A 442 -32.74 -7.26 -3.05
N ASN A 443 -32.25 -8.19 -3.87
CA ASN A 443 -33.11 -8.98 -4.75
C ASN A 443 -33.82 -10.12 -4.01
N THR A 444 -35.12 -9.97 -3.76
CA THR A 444 -35.96 -10.97 -3.05
C THR A 444 -36.28 -12.24 -3.85
N LYS A 445 -35.95 -12.28 -5.15
CA LYS A 445 -36.11 -13.42 -6.06
C LYS A 445 -34.83 -14.26 -6.16
N SER A 446 -33.66 -13.61 -6.22
CA SER A 446 -32.35 -14.26 -6.23
C SER A 446 -31.54 -13.88 -4.98
N LEU A 447 -31.74 -14.64 -3.91
CA LEU A 447 -31.13 -14.41 -2.61
C LEU A 447 -29.65 -14.80 -2.63
N SER A 448 -28.78 -13.80 -2.55
CA SER A 448 -27.34 -13.98 -2.37
C SER A 448 -26.84 -13.03 -1.28
N MET A 449 -26.53 -13.59 -0.10
CA MET A 449 -25.87 -12.86 0.98
C MET A 449 -24.57 -12.21 0.50
N GLU A 450 -23.85 -12.88 -0.40
CA GLU A 450 -22.60 -12.40 -0.96
C GLU A 450 -22.80 -11.14 -1.82
N SER A 451 -23.85 -11.08 -2.64
CA SER A 451 -24.20 -9.89 -3.45
C SER A 451 -24.60 -8.72 -2.56
N ILE A 452 -25.37 -8.98 -1.50
CA ILE A 452 -25.79 -7.97 -0.54
C ILE A 452 -24.56 -7.42 0.21
N LEU A 453 -23.64 -8.29 0.66
CA LEU A 453 -22.40 -7.87 1.31
C LEU A 453 -21.49 -7.09 0.36
N ARG A 454 -21.32 -7.53 -0.90
CA ARG A 454 -20.55 -6.78 -1.91
C ARG A 454 -21.10 -5.37 -2.10
N SER A 455 -22.42 -5.22 -2.29
CA SER A 455 -23.05 -3.90 -2.47
C SER A 455 -22.92 -3.01 -1.22
N VAL A 456 -23.19 -3.55 -0.02
CA VAL A 456 -23.00 -2.83 1.26
C VAL A 456 -21.55 -2.37 1.44
N ILE A 457 -20.58 -3.22 1.11
CA ILE A 457 -19.15 -2.91 1.24
C ILE A 457 -18.71 -1.93 0.16
N ALA A 458 -19.20 -2.04 -1.08
CA ALA A 458 -18.94 -1.09 -2.16
C ALA A 458 -19.47 0.31 -1.82
N LEU A 459 -20.65 0.43 -1.22
CA LEU A 459 -21.21 1.68 -0.72
C LEU A 459 -20.42 2.23 0.49
N HIS A 460 -19.99 1.37 1.42
CA HIS A 460 -19.15 1.80 2.55
C HIS A 460 -17.78 2.33 2.05
N ILE A 461 -17.10 1.57 1.19
CA ILE A 461 -15.84 1.99 0.55
C ILE A 461 -16.05 3.29 -0.21
N SER A 462 -17.11 3.40 -1.01
CA SER A 462 -17.41 4.61 -1.77
C SER A 462 -17.58 5.84 -0.88
N HIS A 463 -18.20 5.71 0.31
CA HIS A 463 -18.30 6.78 1.29
C HIS A 463 -16.96 7.17 1.92
N ILE A 464 -16.09 6.20 2.25
CA ILE A 464 -14.76 6.48 2.80
C ILE A 464 -13.89 7.18 1.74
N LEU A 465 -13.92 6.69 0.49
CA LEU A 465 -13.15 7.26 -0.61
C LEU A 465 -13.69 8.62 -1.04
N SER A 466 -15.00 8.86 -1.06
CA SER A 466 -15.56 10.19 -1.36
C SER A 466 -15.24 11.21 -0.27
N SER A 467 -15.28 10.82 1.02
CA SER A 467 -14.83 11.66 2.12
C SER A 467 -13.34 12.00 2.02
N ALA A 468 -12.48 11.01 1.71
CA ALA A 468 -11.05 11.24 1.48
C ALA A 468 -10.80 12.12 0.25
N TYR A 469 -11.57 11.93 -0.84
CA TYR A 469 -11.50 12.77 -2.04
C TYR A 469 -11.80 14.23 -1.71
N CYS A 470 -12.86 14.52 -0.95
CA CYS A 470 -13.19 15.88 -0.52
C CYS A 470 -12.03 16.52 0.25
N ILE A 471 -11.52 15.85 1.30
CA ILE A 471 -10.40 16.34 2.13
C ILE A 471 -9.14 16.62 1.29
N ILE A 472 -8.82 15.78 0.31
CA ILE A 472 -7.64 15.97 -0.56
C ILE A 472 -7.89 17.12 -1.55
N SER A 473 -9.11 17.23 -2.10
CA SER A 473 -9.48 18.25 -3.09
C SER A 473 -9.44 19.68 -2.56
N GLU A 474 -9.62 19.89 -1.25
CA GLU A 474 -9.52 21.20 -0.60
C GLU A 474 -8.11 21.78 -0.61
N SER A 475 -7.07 20.94 -0.70
CA SER A 475 -5.68 21.40 -0.68
C SER A 475 -5.25 22.09 -1.98
N LEU A 476 -4.34 23.07 -1.88
CA LEU A 476 -4.11 24.03 -2.97
C LEU A 476 -3.59 23.40 -4.27
N LEU A 477 -2.83 22.30 -4.21
CA LEU A 477 -2.28 21.66 -5.40
C LEU A 477 -3.35 20.95 -6.26
N TYR A 478 -4.38 20.40 -5.63
CA TYR A 478 -5.47 19.70 -6.33
C TYR A 478 -6.59 20.67 -6.73
N SER A 479 -6.97 21.60 -5.85
CA SER A 479 -7.94 22.66 -6.17
C SER A 479 -7.48 23.61 -7.28
N ALA A 480 -6.18 23.91 -7.37
CA ALA A 480 -5.60 24.68 -8.48
C ALA A 480 -5.33 23.85 -9.75
N GLY A 481 -5.67 22.55 -9.77
CA GLY A 481 -5.49 21.67 -10.93
C GLY A 481 -4.03 21.39 -11.31
N ARG A 482 -3.05 21.58 -10.40
CA ARG A 482 -1.63 21.26 -10.67
C ARG A 482 -1.36 19.76 -10.60
N LEU A 483 -2.11 19.03 -9.78
CA LEU A 483 -2.08 17.57 -9.67
C LEU A 483 -3.48 17.02 -9.89
N SER A 484 -3.59 15.92 -10.64
CA SER A 484 -4.87 15.26 -10.87
C SER A 484 -5.29 14.36 -9.70
N LEU A 485 -6.60 14.36 -9.44
CA LEU A 485 -7.28 13.50 -8.48
C LEU A 485 -8.53 12.96 -9.18
N GLN A 486 -8.69 11.64 -9.20
CA GLN A 486 -9.83 10.96 -9.83
C GLN A 486 -10.41 9.94 -8.85
N ALA A 487 -11.74 9.82 -8.83
CA ALA A 487 -12.45 8.82 -8.05
C ALA A 487 -13.25 7.90 -8.97
N GLN A 488 -13.10 6.60 -8.78
CA GLN A 488 -13.93 5.56 -9.36
C GLN A 488 -14.75 4.94 -8.22
N LEU A 489 -16.08 5.02 -8.32
CA LEU A 489 -17.02 4.66 -7.26
C LEU A 489 -18.15 3.81 -7.85
N THR A 490 -18.33 2.61 -7.32
CA THR A 490 -19.25 1.59 -7.84
C THR A 490 -20.18 1.12 -6.71
N ARG A 491 -21.43 0.75 -7.06
CA ARG A 491 -22.48 0.34 -6.09
C ARG A 491 -22.59 -1.17 -5.87
N THR A 492 -22.01 -1.95 -6.78
CA THR A 492 -22.13 -3.42 -6.86
C THR A 492 -20.84 -4.11 -6.47
N GLU A 493 -19.73 -3.84 -7.19
CA GLU A 493 -18.44 -4.48 -6.96
C GLU A 493 -17.49 -3.57 -6.16
N PRO A 494 -17.02 -3.99 -4.97
CA PRO A 494 -16.13 -3.18 -4.15
C PRO A 494 -14.70 -3.07 -4.69
N GLY A 495 -14.29 -3.97 -5.59
CA GLY A 495 -12.95 -3.95 -6.21
C GLY A 495 -12.73 -2.83 -7.22
N ASP A 496 -13.81 -2.32 -7.83
CA ASP A 496 -13.75 -1.21 -8.80
C ASP A 496 -13.71 0.17 -8.11
N CYS A 497 -13.82 0.20 -6.77
CA CYS A 497 -13.78 1.44 -5.99
C CYS A 497 -12.34 1.83 -5.66
N GLY A 498 -11.88 2.97 -6.21
CA GLY A 498 -10.52 3.46 -6.01
C GLY A 498 -10.36 4.96 -6.25
N LEU A 499 -9.32 5.54 -5.64
CA LEU A 499 -8.85 6.90 -5.92
C LEU A 499 -7.51 6.85 -6.65
N THR A 500 -7.46 7.47 -7.82
CA THR A 500 -6.23 7.64 -8.59
C THR A 500 -5.70 9.05 -8.33
N ILE A 501 -4.53 9.15 -7.69
CA ILE A 501 -3.96 10.39 -7.17
C ILE A 501 -2.61 10.62 -7.82
N GLN A 502 -2.39 11.78 -8.43
CA GLN A 502 -1.07 12.18 -8.90
C GLN A 502 -0.26 12.76 -7.74
N LEU A 503 0.91 12.19 -7.46
CA LEU A 503 1.81 12.67 -6.40
C LEU A 503 2.78 13.72 -6.94
N THR A 504 3.35 13.40 -8.09
CA THR A 504 4.24 14.25 -8.89
C THR A 504 3.91 14.02 -10.38
N GLU A 505 4.56 14.74 -11.29
CA GLU A 505 4.33 14.53 -12.74
C GLU A 505 4.72 13.12 -13.22
N SER A 506 5.68 12.45 -12.56
CA SER A 506 6.14 11.10 -12.91
C SER A 506 5.58 9.97 -12.05
N ARG A 507 4.93 10.28 -10.91
CA ARG A 507 4.47 9.27 -9.93
C ARG A 507 2.98 9.39 -9.62
N HIS A 508 2.28 8.27 -9.74
CA HIS A 508 0.87 8.12 -9.39
C HIS A 508 0.70 7.17 -8.20
N LEU A 509 -0.41 7.33 -7.49
CA LEU A 509 -0.82 6.54 -6.34
C LEU A 509 -2.25 6.04 -6.57
N SER A 510 -2.46 4.74 -6.44
CA SER A 510 -3.81 4.16 -6.35
C SER A 510 -4.12 3.85 -4.89
N VAL A 511 -5.22 4.41 -4.39
CA VAL A 511 -5.76 4.12 -3.06
C VAL A 511 -7.06 3.35 -3.22
N SER A 512 -7.10 2.15 -2.67
CA SER A 512 -8.32 1.33 -2.59
C SER A 512 -8.51 0.84 -1.15
N ILE A 513 -9.61 0.15 -0.89
CA ILE A 513 -9.87 -0.47 0.41
C ILE A 513 -10.10 -1.95 0.18
N GLU A 514 -9.38 -2.80 0.91
CA GLU A 514 -9.54 -4.24 0.84
C GLU A 514 -10.98 -4.62 1.25
N PRO A 515 -11.78 -5.25 0.37
CA PRO A 515 -13.19 -5.51 0.66
C PRO A 515 -13.42 -6.36 1.91
N MET A 516 -12.46 -7.23 2.25
CA MET A 516 -12.56 -8.17 3.35
C MET A 516 -12.10 -7.57 4.68
N SER A 517 -10.88 -7.03 4.77
CA SER A 517 -10.36 -6.51 6.05
C SER A 517 -10.80 -5.07 6.37
N GLY A 518 -11.25 -4.30 5.38
CA GLY A 518 -11.46 -2.86 5.50
C GLY A 518 -10.13 -2.09 5.68
N ALA A 519 -8.99 -2.66 5.33
CA ALA A 519 -7.70 -1.98 5.31
C ALA A 519 -7.55 -1.11 4.07
N SER A 520 -7.01 0.10 4.22
CA SER A 520 -6.67 0.94 3.06
C SER A 520 -5.40 0.40 2.40
N ILE A 521 -5.51 -0.01 1.15
CA ILE A 521 -4.38 -0.38 0.29
C ILE A 521 -3.91 0.90 -0.41
N ILE A 522 -2.60 1.15 -0.38
CA ILE A 522 -2.00 2.31 -1.03
C ILE A 522 -0.82 1.82 -1.86
N SER A 523 -1.00 1.77 -3.18
CA SER A 523 -0.01 1.27 -4.14
C SER A 523 0.55 2.41 -4.97
N ALA A 524 1.87 2.53 -4.98
CA ALA A 524 2.57 3.62 -5.67
C ALA A 524 3.23 3.13 -6.96
N THR A 525 3.03 3.88 -8.04
CA THR A 525 3.58 3.58 -9.37
C THR A 525 4.51 4.72 -9.81
N PRO A 526 5.80 4.47 -10.06
CA PRO A 526 6.54 3.21 -9.91
C PRO A 526 6.86 2.84 -8.44
N SER A 527 7.11 1.55 -8.21
CA SER A 527 7.01 0.80 -6.94
C SER A 527 8.08 1.06 -5.86
N ALA A 528 8.62 2.28 -5.76
CA ALA A 528 9.81 2.54 -4.96
C ALA A 528 9.58 2.76 -3.44
N GLN A 529 8.33 2.83 -2.95
CA GLN A 529 8.09 3.38 -1.59
C GLN A 529 6.84 2.88 -0.85
N GLU A 530 6.50 1.60 -0.95
CA GLU A 530 5.55 0.96 -0.03
C GLU A 530 6.24 0.69 1.31
N ARG A 531 6.19 1.67 2.23
CA ARG A 531 6.36 1.37 3.66
C ARG A 531 5.02 0.90 4.19
N LEU A 532 5.01 -0.35 4.66
CA LEU A 532 3.91 -0.93 5.42
C LEU A 532 3.88 -0.27 6.83
N ASP A 533 3.32 0.94 6.90
CA ASP A 533 3.08 1.64 8.16
C ASP A 533 1.97 0.90 8.93
N ASN A 534 2.35 -0.07 9.76
CA ASN A 534 1.44 -0.85 10.63
C ASN A 534 0.74 -0.01 11.72
N ASP A 535 1.07 1.27 11.84
CA ASP A 535 0.63 2.16 12.92
C ASP A 535 -0.74 2.78 12.61
N ARG A 536 -1.79 1.96 12.67
CA ARG A 536 -3.19 2.41 12.68
C ARG A 536 -3.46 3.18 13.99
N SER A 537 -3.39 4.51 13.95
CA SER A 537 -3.85 5.35 15.06
C SER A 537 -5.36 5.17 15.24
N SER A 538 -5.80 4.67 16.39
CA SER A 538 -7.20 4.33 16.69
C SER A 538 -8.20 5.48 16.60
N ASP A 539 -7.72 6.71 16.69
CA ASP A 539 -8.55 7.88 17.02
C ASP A 539 -9.00 8.68 15.80
N LYS A 540 -8.52 8.35 14.59
CA LYS A 540 -8.80 9.09 13.35
C LYS A 540 -9.83 8.38 12.49
N SER A 541 -10.67 9.15 11.81
CA SER A 541 -11.55 8.59 10.78
C SER A 541 -10.72 7.97 9.65
N SER A 542 -11.24 6.90 9.03
CA SER A 542 -10.51 6.21 7.96
C SER A 542 -10.22 7.11 6.75
N ALA A 543 -11.04 8.13 6.51
CA ALA A 543 -10.84 9.13 5.47
C ALA A 543 -9.68 10.10 5.80
N GLU A 544 -9.60 10.61 7.03
CA GLU A 544 -8.49 11.44 7.50
C GLU A 544 -7.16 10.69 7.50
N ASP A 545 -7.17 9.40 7.87
CA ASP A 545 -5.99 8.55 7.91
C ASP A 545 -5.46 8.27 6.48
N ILE A 546 -6.37 8.04 5.52
CA ILE A 546 -6.04 8.01 4.08
C ILE A 546 -5.44 9.34 3.63
N ALA A 547 -6.10 10.47 3.88
CA ALA A 547 -5.63 11.80 3.48
C ALA A 547 -4.25 12.11 4.08
N ALA A 548 -4.02 11.77 5.35
CA ALA A 548 -2.74 11.93 6.03
C ALA A 548 -1.64 11.01 5.46
N ARG A 549 -1.96 9.77 5.05
CA ARG A 549 -1.00 8.89 4.35
C ARG A 549 -0.67 9.41 2.96
N VAL A 550 -1.65 9.82 2.17
CA VAL A 550 -1.47 10.44 0.85
C VAL A 550 -0.58 11.68 0.97
N ALA A 551 -0.83 12.56 1.94
CA ALA A 551 -0.03 13.76 2.16
C ALA A 551 1.43 13.45 2.51
N ARG A 552 1.69 12.44 3.36
CA ARG A 552 3.05 11.96 3.64
C ARG A 552 3.72 11.41 2.38
N LEU A 553 3.06 10.52 1.64
CA LEU A 553 3.61 9.88 0.45
C LEU A 553 3.87 10.88 -0.68
N ARG A 554 2.99 11.86 -0.88
CA ARG A 554 3.13 12.97 -1.83
C ARG A 554 4.39 13.79 -1.55
N CYS A 555 4.52 14.29 -0.32
CA CYS A 555 5.69 15.06 0.11
C CYS A 555 6.97 14.20 0.15
N MET A 556 6.84 12.89 0.37
CA MET A 556 7.97 11.97 0.26
C MET A 556 8.43 11.78 -1.18
N ALA A 557 7.50 11.53 -2.11
CA ALA A 557 7.77 11.33 -3.53
C ALA A 557 8.41 12.54 -4.20
N ALA A 558 7.88 13.75 -3.96
CA ALA A 558 8.41 14.99 -4.53
C ALA A 558 9.87 15.26 -4.09
N ILE A 559 10.17 15.06 -2.80
CA ILE A 559 11.54 15.22 -2.29
C ILE A 559 12.48 14.11 -2.80
N ASP A 560 12.02 12.87 -2.94
CA ASP A 560 12.81 11.74 -3.43
C ASP A 560 13.15 11.86 -4.94
N GLU A 561 12.19 12.34 -5.75
CA GLU A 561 12.40 12.66 -7.16
C GLU A 561 13.42 13.79 -7.36
N ILE A 562 13.40 14.82 -6.51
CA ILE A 562 14.47 15.83 -6.50
C ILE A 562 15.78 15.21 -6.05
N GLU A 563 15.80 14.50 -4.93
CA GLU A 563 17.01 13.97 -4.32
C GLU A 563 17.76 13.02 -5.26
N SER A 564 17.04 12.17 -6.01
CA SER A 564 17.62 11.29 -7.03
C SER A 564 18.23 12.07 -8.20
N ASN A 565 17.55 13.08 -8.74
CA ASN A 565 18.04 13.86 -9.88
C ASN A 565 19.14 14.86 -9.50
N VAL A 566 19.03 15.51 -8.34
CA VAL A 566 19.99 16.52 -7.85
C VAL A 566 21.33 15.88 -7.44
N LYS A 567 21.32 14.65 -6.91
CA LYS A 567 22.55 13.86 -6.69
C LYS A 567 23.35 13.61 -7.98
N MET A 568 22.68 13.37 -9.12
CA MET A 568 23.35 13.17 -10.42
C MET A 568 24.12 14.41 -10.88
N LEU A 569 23.75 15.60 -10.40
CA LEU A 569 24.41 16.87 -10.71
C LEU A 569 25.57 17.22 -9.75
N GLY A 570 25.96 16.29 -8.87
CA GLY A 570 27.05 16.49 -7.91
C GLY A 570 26.70 17.34 -6.68
N PHE A 571 25.40 17.44 -6.35
CA PHE A 571 24.95 17.96 -5.06
C PHE A 571 24.95 16.86 -4.00
N GLU A 572 25.36 17.22 -2.79
CA GLU A 572 25.37 16.35 -1.63
C GLU A 572 24.17 16.68 -0.72
N THR A 573 23.52 15.65 -0.18
CA THR A 573 22.42 15.80 0.78
C THR A 573 22.94 16.03 2.19
N VAL A 574 22.63 17.19 2.77
CA VAL A 574 23.06 17.56 4.13
C VAL A 574 22.04 17.04 5.13
N ASN A 575 22.47 16.15 6.04
CA ASN A 575 21.60 15.63 7.09
C ASN A 575 21.27 16.75 8.11
N PRO A 576 19.99 17.15 8.30
CA PRO A 576 19.64 18.23 9.23
C PRO A 576 20.08 17.97 10.67
N ARG A 577 20.23 16.69 11.07
CA ARG A 577 20.63 16.32 12.44
C ARG A 577 22.07 16.69 12.78
N SER A 578 22.97 16.84 11.79
CA SER A 578 24.37 17.23 12.06
C SER A 578 24.52 18.69 12.47
N LEU A 579 23.61 19.56 12.01
CA LEU A 579 23.69 21.01 12.18
C LEU A 579 23.10 21.53 13.52
N LYS A 580 22.48 20.66 14.33
CA LYS A 580 21.87 20.97 15.65
C LYS A 580 20.88 22.16 15.70
N ILE A 581 20.32 22.57 14.56
CA ILE A 581 19.31 23.64 14.44
C ILE A 581 17.92 23.03 14.30
N ASP A 582 16.90 23.62 14.96
CA ASP A 582 15.49 23.26 14.78
C ASP A 582 14.92 23.94 13.52
N PHE A 583 15.26 23.40 12.35
CA PHE A 583 14.86 23.96 11.05
C PHE A 583 13.34 24.02 10.83
N ARG A 584 12.52 23.30 11.61
CA ARG A 584 11.06 23.31 11.44
C ARG A 584 10.44 24.68 11.70
N ARG A 585 11.09 25.52 12.50
CA ARG A 585 10.64 26.90 12.80
C ARG A 585 10.88 27.89 11.67
N LEU A 586 11.57 27.48 10.60
CA LEU A 586 11.96 28.35 9.49
C LEU A 586 11.02 28.25 8.30
N PHE A 587 10.33 27.12 8.19
CA PHE A 587 9.36 26.84 7.15
C PHE A 587 7.95 27.02 7.70
N PRO A 588 6.95 27.31 6.87
CA PRO A 588 5.58 27.41 7.34
C PRO A 588 5.08 26.06 7.90
N ASN A 589 4.17 26.11 8.88
CA ASN A 589 3.72 24.93 9.66
C ASN A 589 3.05 23.82 8.82
N ASN A 590 2.70 24.08 7.56
CA ASN A 590 2.15 23.10 6.62
C ASN A 590 3.22 22.20 5.95
N VAL A 591 4.51 22.51 6.07
CA VAL A 591 5.59 21.74 5.43
C VAL A 591 5.77 20.38 6.12
N LEU A 592 5.46 19.31 5.39
CA LEU A 592 5.51 17.94 5.89
C LEU A 592 6.88 17.28 5.70
N ARG A 593 7.59 17.62 4.61
CA ARG A 593 8.95 17.11 4.33
C ARG A 593 9.86 18.20 3.78
N PHE A 594 11.12 18.15 4.16
CA PHE A 594 12.18 18.99 3.61
C PHE A 594 13.48 18.19 3.43
N SER A 595 14.33 18.64 2.52
CA SER A 595 15.69 18.13 2.32
C SER A 595 16.65 19.28 2.05
N PHE A 596 17.91 19.12 2.45
CA PHE A 596 18.96 20.13 2.30
C PHE A 596 20.02 19.65 1.33
N PHE A 597 20.42 20.53 0.42
CA PHE A 597 21.39 20.27 -0.64
C PHE A 597 22.52 21.29 -0.59
N TRP A 598 23.75 20.78 -0.65
CA TRP A 598 24.97 21.55 -0.84
C TRP A 598 25.64 21.14 -2.15
N HIS A 599 26.48 22.00 -2.73
CA HIS A 599 27.23 21.69 -3.94
C HIS A 599 28.72 22.01 -3.75
N HIS A 600 29.58 21.17 -4.30
CA HIS A 600 31.04 21.24 -4.14
C HIS A 600 31.71 22.46 -4.81
N LEU A 601 30.94 23.27 -5.55
CA LEU A 601 31.34 24.56 -6.09
C LEU A 601 30.98 25.73 -5.16
N TRP A 602 30.20 25.51 -4.10
CA TRP A 602 29.68 26.55 -3.21
C TRP A 602 30.52 26.69 -1.92
N GLU A 603 30.56 27.92 -1.37
CA GLU A 603 31.04 28.17 0.00
C GLU A 603 30.24 27.34 1.02
N ARG A 604 30.91 26.76 2.04
CA ARG A 604 30.28 25.86 3.03
C ARG A 604 29.20 26.50 3.91
N ASN A 605 29.13 27.84 3.93
CA ASN A 605 28.16 28.61 4.70
C ASN A 605 26.79 28.73 4.02
N TRP A 606 26.59 28.12 2.85
CA TRP A 606 25.33 28.21 2.10
C TRP A 606 24.78 26.84 1.71
N ILE A 607 23.47 26.68 1.88
CA ILE A 607 22.71 25.46 1.59
C ILE A 607 21.42 25.86 0.87
N VAL A 608 20.92 25.02 -0.02
CA VAL A 608 19.58 25.14 -0.59
C VAL A 608 18.66 24.10 0.05
N ALA A 609 17.43 24.48 0.39
CA ALA A 609 16.42 23.57 0.92
C ALA A 609 15.28 23.38 -0.07
N ALA A 610 14.87 22.13 -0.31
CA ALA A 610 13.59 21.81 -0.91
C ALA A 610 12.58 21.54 0.21
N THR A 611 11.38 22.12 0.12
CA THR A 611 10.28 21.92 1.06
C THR A 611 9.01 21.53 0.32
N SER A 612 8.25 20.59 0.86
CA SER A 612 7.06 20.04 0.23
C SER A 612 5.90 19.95 1.22
N SER A 613 4.73 20.48 0.82
CA SER A 613 3.45 20.42 1.54
C SER A 613 2.32 20.03 0.58
N MET A 614 1.09 19.86 1.09
CA MET A 614 -0.09 19.68 0.23
C MET A 614 -0.50 20.97 -0.52
N ASP A 615 0.03 22.12 -0.10
CA ASP A 615 -0.30 23.41 -0.70
C ASP A 615 0.71 23.85 -1.77
N GLY A 616 1.95 23.36 -1.68
CA GLY A 616 3.00 23.79 -2.58
C GLY A 616 4.36 23.13 -2.33
N ASP A 617 5.22 23.33 -3.30
CA ASP A 617 6.61 22.89 -3.28
C ASP A 617 7.50 24.12 -3.45
N ASN A 618 8.44 24.34 -2.53
CA ASN A 618 9.22 25.57 -2.53
C ASN A 618 10.72 25.30 -2.38
N TRP A 619 11.51 26.04 -3.15
CA TRP A 619 12.97 26.13 -3.02
C TRP A 619 13.34 27.30 -2.10
N TRP A 620 14.32 27.09 -1.21
CA TRP A 620 14.83 28.10 -0.29
C TRP A 620 16.36 28.18 -0.36
N VAL A 621 16.94 29.37 -0.22
CA VAL A 621 18.36 29.54 0.12
C VAL A 621 18.47 29.78 1.62
N VAL A 622 19.42 29.08 2.24
CA VAL A 622 19.70 29.09 3.67
C VAL A 622 21.16 29.48 3.88
N GLN A 623 21.37 30.48 4.74
CA GLN A 623 22.71 30.89 5.16
C GLN A 623 22.99 30.37 6.57
N LEU A 624 24.07 29.61 6.69
CA LEU A 624 24.68 29.21 7.95
C LEU A 624 25.76 30.23 8.35
N GLN A 625 25.89 30.46 9.65
CA GLN A 625 26.99 31.19 10.26
C GLN A 625 27.85 30.19 11.02
N THR A 626 29.12 30.09 10.63
CA THR A 626 30.12 29.30 11.33
C THR A 626 30.58 30.07 12.57
N THR A 627 30.30 29.55 13.77
CA THR A 627 30.84 30.14 15.00
C THR A 627 32.26 29.65 15.24
N THR A 628 33.25 30.37 14.72
CA THR A 628 34.63 30.26 15.22
C THR A 628 34.71 30.88 16.60
N THR A 629 34.85 30.06 17.64
CA THR A 629 35.17 30.54 18.99
C THR A 629 36.52 31.23 18.96
N ALA A 630 36.51 32.55 19.13
CA ALA A 630 37.71 33.34 19.28
C ALA A 630 38.51 32.88 20.52
N GLU A 631 39.84 33.00 20.44
CA GLU A 631 40.77 32.86 21.56
C GLU A 631 40.88 31.46 22.20
N SER A 632 41.51 30.52 21.49
CA SER A 632 42.45 29.60 22.14
C SER A 632 43.58 29.18 21.19
N HIS A 633 44.82 29.36 21.64
CA HIS A 633 46.00 28.78 21.00
C HIS A 633 46.15 27.32 21.43
N SER A 634 46.00 26.35 20.54
CA SER A 634 46.83 25.13 20.51
C SER A 634 46.34 24.10 19.48
N VAL A 635 47.31 23.53 18.75
CA VAL A 635 47.36 22.15 18.21
C VAL A 635 46.18 21.65 17.35
N PHE A 636 46.53 21.21 16.14
CA PHE A 636 45.66 20.42 15.27
C PHE A 636 45.21 19.13 15.97
N ASP A 637 43.91 19.00 16.22
CA ASP A 637 43.25 17.70 16.37
C ASP A 637 41.98 17.66 15.53
N ALA A 638 41.85 16.60 14.73
CA ALA A 638 40.88 16.49 13.65
C ALA A 638 39.50 16.00 14.11
N SER A 639 38.87 16.69 15.07
CA SER A 639 37.54 16.32 15.58
C SER A 639 36.69 17.47 16.17
N THR A 640 37.09 18.73 16.00
CA THR A 640 36.36 19.87 16.60
C THR A 640 35.00 20.11 15.94
N HIS A 641 33.93 19.83 16.68
CA HIS A 641 32.55 20.07 16.27
C HIS A 641 32.26 21.55 16.01
N ILE A 642 32.21 21.94 14.73
CA ILE A 642 31.81 23.29 14.32
C ILE A 642 30.31 23.46 14.55
N SER A 643 29.93 24.25 15.55
CA SER A 643 28.54 24.67 15.74
C SER A 643 28.17 25.74 14.71
N SER A 644 27.35 25.38 13.73
CA SER A 644 26.71 26.33 12.83
C SER A 644 25.46 26.92 13.48
N THR A 645 25.31 28.25 13.46
CA THR A 645 24.04 28.94 13.72
C THR A 645 23.36 29.29 12.40
N LEU A 646 22.06 29.55 12.42
CA LEU A 646 21.32 29.99 11.24
C LEU A 646 21.33 31.53 11.17
N ARG A 647 21.62 32.10 10.00
CA ARG A 647 21.59 33.56 9.77
C ARG A 647 20.41 34.02 8.89
N SER A 648 19.86 33.16 8.03
CA SER A 648 18.60 33.40 7.30
C SER A 648 18.12 32.18 6.52
N ALA A 649 16.82 32.13 6.23
CA ALA A 649 16.24 31.35 5.14
C ALA A 649 15.33 32.26 4.29
N GLN A 650 15.32 32.09 2.97
CA GLN A 650 14.42 32.82 2.06
C GLN A 650 13.92 31.92 0.93
N ALA A 651 12.62 31.98 0.65
CA ALA A 651 11.97 31.28 -0.47
C ALA A 651 12.31 31.95 -1.82
N ILE A 652 12.51 31.11 -2.84
CA ILE A 652 13.04 31.48 -4.17
C ILE A 652 12.16 30.99 -5.32
N SER A 653 11.31 29.99 -5.10
CA SER A 653 10.33 29.50 -6.08
C SER A 653 9.11 28.94 -5.37
N GLY A 654 7.93 29.08 -6.00
CA GLY A 654 6.64 28.52 -5.58
C GLY A 654 6.25 27.19 -6.25
N SER A 655 7.21 26.58 -6.93
CA SER A 655 7.16 25.20 -7.43
C SER A 655 8.58 24.65 -7.61
N PHE A 656 8.73 23.32 -7.63
CA PHE A 656 10.01 22.69 -8.00
C PHE A 656 10.32 22.79 -9.50
N PHE A 657 9.28 22.73 -10.34
CA PHE A 657 9.34 22.86 -11.79
C PHE A 657 8.22 23.80 -12.29
N HIS A 658 8.36 24.37 -13.48
CA HIS A 658 7.30 25.16 -14.12
C HIS A 658 6.63 24.37 -15.26
N VAL A 659 5.30 24.53 -15.35
CA VAL A 659 4.27 23.68 -15.97
C VAL A 659 4.50 23.24 -17.45
N ASN A 660 5.51 23.77 -18.15
CA ASN A 660 5.77 23.49 -19.56
C ASN A 660 7.13 22.83 -19.84
N GLN A 661 7.84 22.34 -18.81
CA GLN A 661 9.13 21.68 -18.98
C GLN A 661 9.01 20.18 -18.76
N ASN A 662 9.21 19.39 -19.82
CA ASN A 662 9.36 17.94 -19.70
C ASN A 662 10.43 17.64 -18.64
N ILE A 663 10.06 16.91 -17.59
CA ILE A 663 10.99 16.39 -16.59
C ILE A 663 11.99 15.48 -17.31
N GLY A 664 13.23 15.95 -17.38
CA GLY A 664 14.29 15.28 -18.12
C GLY A 664 15.63 15.85 -17.72
N TYR A 665 16.69 15.10 -17.99
CA TYR A 665 18.06 15.48 -17.64
C TYR A 665 18.46 16.95 -17.95
N PRO A 666 18.10 17.57 -19.11
CA PRO A 666 18.44 18.98 -19.35
C PRO A 666 17.81 19.95 -18.35
N SER A 667 16.51 19.82 -18.00
CA SER A 667 15.85 20.75 -17.07
C SER A 667 16.40 20.66 -15.64
N PHE A 668 17.00 19.52 -15.27
CA PHE A 668 17.75 19.38 -14.04
C PHE A 668 19.15 20.02 -14.09
N ALA A 669 19.91 19.84 -15.17
CA ALA A 669 21.21 20.51 -15.32
C ALA A 669 21.07 22.03 -15.30
N ASP A 670 20.05 22.52 -15.99
CA ASP A 670 19.51 23.87 -15.93
C ASP A 670 19.23 24.29 -14.48
N LEU A 671 18.38 23.56 -13.73
CA LEU A 671 18.10 23.84 -12.31
C LEU A 671 19.38 23.98 -11.46
N GLY A 672 20.40 23.13 -11.66
CA GLY A 672 21.68 23.23 -10.96
C GLY A 672 22.46 24.54 -11.27
N HIS A 673 22.39 25.00 -12.52
CA HIS A 673 22.91 26.30 -12.95
C HIS A 673 22.15 27.45 -12.29
N TYR A 674 20.81 27.38 -12.26
CA TYR A 674 19.95 28.42 -11.67
C TYR A 674 20.07 28.49 -10.15
N LEU A 675 20.16 27.36 -9.44
CA LEU A 675 20.43 27.32 -8.01
C LEU A 675 21.80 27.94 -7.65
N SER A 676 22.82 27.72 -8.49
CA SER A 676 24.14 28.35 -8.30
C SER A 676 24.11 29.86 -8.62
N GLY A 677 23.36 30.27 -9.65
CA GLY A 677 23.20 31.68 -10.02
C GLY A 677 22.40 32.48 -9.01
N ILE A 678 21.24 31.97 -8.57
CA ILE A 678 20.41 32.62 -7.56
C ILE A 678 21.11 32.71 -6.20
N LEU A 679 21.94 31.72 -5.85
CA LEU A 679 22.80 31.76 -4.66
C LEU A 679 23.85 32.88 -4.78
N ALA A 680 24.53 32.98 -5.92
CA ALA A 680 25.51 34.04 -6.17
C ALA A 680 24.86 35.43 -6.11
N VAL A 681 23.65 35.58 -6.64
CA VAL A 681 22.84 36.80 -6.55
C VAL A 681 22.43 37.10 -5.11
N HIS A 682 21.82 36.15 -4.37
CA HIS A 682 21.44 36.33 -2.97
C HIS A 682 22.63 36.71 -2.09
N THR A 683 23.80 36.10 -2.33
CA THR A 683 25.03 36.43 -1.59
C THR A 683 25.39 37.91 -1.75
N ASN A 684 25.35 38.43 -2.98
CA ASN A 684 25.69 39.82 -3.25
C ASN A 684 24.62 40.79 -2.72
N ALA A 685 23.33 40.50 -2.95
CA ALA A 685 22.22 41.32 -2.45
C ALA A 685 22.18 41.37 -0.92
N ARG A 686 22.47 40.25 -0.25
CA ARG A 686 22.52 40.17 1.22
C ARG A 686 23.74 40.89 1.78
N TYR A 687 24.87 40.82 1.12
CA TYR A 687 26.05 41.62 1.49
C TYR A 687 25.80 43.12 1.34
N LEU A 688 25.04 43.55 0.32
CA LEU A 688 24.59 44.94 0.17
C LEU A 688 23.58 45.35 1.26
N ALA A 689 22.64 44.47 1.61
CA ALA A 689 21.69 44.69 2.70
C ALA A 689 22.38 44.82 4.07
N ASP A 690 23.35 43.95 4.37
CA ASP A 690 24.12 43.98 5.62
C ASP A 690 25.08 45.20 5.68
N LEU A 691 25.51 45.74 4.54
CA LEU A 691 26.31 46.98 4.47
C LEU A 691 25.50 48.25 4.74
N GLN A 692 24.20 48.26 4.43
CA GLN A 692 23.24 49.37 4.58
C GLN A 692 23.54 50.69 3.84
N THR A 693 24.78 50.97 3.41
CA THR A 693 25.16 52.27 2.80
C THR A 693 24.98 52.35 1.28
N VAL A 694 24.56 51.26 0.62
CA VAL A 694 24.49 51.17 -0.85
C VAL A 694 23.10 50.68 -1.26
N ASP A 695 22.30 51.56 -1.89
CA ASP A 695 21.00 51.18 -2.42
C ASP A 695 21.15 50.07 -3.47
N PHE A 696 20.25 49.08 -3.44
CA PHE A 696 20.15 48.05 -4.46
C PHE A 696 18.70 47.67 -4.77
N TYR A 697 18.47 47.14 -5.97
CA TYR A 697 17.18 46.71 -6.47
C TYR A 697 17.36 45.45 -7.34
N PRO A 698 16.43 44.46 -7.29
CA PRO A 698 15.25 44.40 -6.42
C PRO A 698 15.63 44.10 -4.96
N PRO A 699 14.75 44.42 -3.99
CA PRO A 699 14.96 44.06 -2.59
C PRO A 699 14.98 42.54 -2.41
N LEU A 700 15.65 42.06 -1.37
CA LEU A 700 15.90 40.62 -1.11
C LEU A 700 14.68 39.74 -1.39
N GLN A 701 13.52 40.06 -0.80
CA GLN A 701 12.29 39.26 -0.88
C GLN A 701 11.71 39.09 -2.31
N ARG A 702 12.17 39.89 -3.28
CA ARG A 702 11.74 39.81 -4.69
C ARG A 702 12.76 39.09 -5.58
N LEU A 703 13.87 38.60 -5.03
CA LEU A 703 14.83 37.74 -5.74
C LEU A 703 14.26 36.31 -5.81
N VAL A 704 13.39 36.09 -6.78
CA VAL A 704 12.74 34.81 -7.09
C VAL A 704 13.28 34.33 -8.44
N ILE A 705 13.40 33.02 -8.66
CA ILE A 705 13.72 32.50 -10.01
C ILE A 705 12.53 32.80 -10.92
N GLU A 706 12.77 33.48 -12.05
CA GLU A 706 11.69 33.82 -12.97
C GLU A 706 11.17 32.56 -13.70
N PRO A 707 9.89 32.51 -14.15
CA PRO A 707 9.28 31.31 -14.74
C PRO A 707 10.00 30.77 -15.98
N ASN A 708 10.72 31.64 -16.69
CA ASN A 708 11.52 31.32 -17.86
C ASN A 708 12.91 30.75 -17.50
N LEU A 709 13.13 30.40 -16.23
CA LEU A 709 14.44 30.10 -15.65
C LEU A 709 15.46 31.20 -15.98
N GLN A 710 15.22 32.40 -15.46
CA GLN A 710 16.18 33.50 -15.56
C GLN A 710 16.66 33.90 -14.16
N VAL A 711 17.97 34.14 -14.05
CA VAL A 711 18.60 34.61 -12.80
C VAL A 711 18.41 36.13 -12.73
N PRO A 712 17.75 36.68 -11.71
CA PRO A 712 17.46 38.11 -11.63
C PRO A 712 18.75 38.94 -11.51
N GLU A 713 18.82 40.04 -12.26
CA GLU A 713 19.93 40.99 -12.20
C GLU A 713 19.81 41.92 -10.97
N ILE A 714 20.95 42.29 -10.36
CA ILE A 714 20.98 43.30 -9.28
C ILE A 714 21.44 44.64 -9.85
N PHE A 715 20.65 45.68 -9.62
CA PHE A 715 21.01 47.07 -9.88
C PHE A 715 21.44 47.72 -8.57
N MET A 716 22.68 48.20 -8.49
CA MET A 716 23.22 48.90 -7.31
C MET A 716 23.54 50.37 -7.63
N ARG A 717 23.34 51.26 -6.65
CA ARG A 717 23.71 52.67 -6.74
C ARG A 717 25.13 52.89 -6.24
N TYR A 718 26.08 53.06 -7.16
CA TYR A 718 27.47 53.38 -6.86
C TYR A 718 27.69 54.90 -6.85
N GLU A 719 27.87 55.46 -5.66
CA GLU A 719 28.29 56.85 -5.45
C GLU A 719 29.52 56.87 -4.54
N ALA A 720 30.65 57.41 -5.01
CA ALA A 720 31.90 57.38 -4.26
C ALA A 720 31.83 58.08 -2.88
N ALA A 721 30.86 58.99 -2.69
CA ALA A 721 30.56 59.61 -1.42
C ALA A 721 29.97 58.62 -0.39
N ASN A 722 29.15 57.65 -0.84
CA ASN A 722 28.39 56.74 0.03
C ASN A 722 29.13 55.41 0.30
N ILE A 723 30.29 55.21 -0.33
CA ILE A 723 31.18 54.09 -0.05
C ILE A 723 31.79 54.25 1.36
N PRO A 724 31.67 53.23 2.25
CA PRO A 724 32.30 53.25 3.57
C PRO A 724 33.82 53.45 3.49
N GLU A 725 34.41 54.16 4.44
CA GLU A 725 35.82 54.59 4.40
C GLU A 725 36.80 53.42 4.26
N VAL A 726 36.46 52.25 4.81
CA VAL A 726 37.19 50.97 4.65
C VAL A 726 37.45 50.61 3.19
N PHE A 727 36.46 50.80 2.32
CA PHE A 727 36.54 50.42 0.91
C PHE A 727 37.13 51.51 0.02
N ARG A 728 37.28 52.76 0.52
CA ARG A 728 37.85 53.86 -0.27
C ARG A 728 39.35 53.63 -0.48
N ILE A 729 39.82 53.68 -1.73
CA ILE A 729 41.24 53.49 -2.05
C ILE A 729 42.04 54.76 -1.75
N ALA A 730 43.12 54.63 -0.96
CA ALA A 730 44.08 55.71 -0.75
C ALA A 730 44.94 55.91 -2.02
N LEU A 731 44.84 57.11 -2.61
CA LEU A 731 45.49 57.53 -3.85
C LEU A 731 46.88 58.15 -3.59
N PRO A 732 47.87 57.94 -4.48
CA PRO A 732 49.11 58.72 -4.48
C PRO A 732 48.86 60.22 -4.71
N SER A 733 49.71 61.06 -4.13
CA SER A 733 49.67 62.52 -4.34
C SER A 733 49.71 62.88 -5.84
N GLY A 734 48.94 63.89 -6.22
CA GLY A 734 48.77 64.33 -7.60
C GLY A 734 47.63 63.64 -8.38
N LEU A 735 47.14 62.47 -7.96
CA LEU A 735 46.01 61.78 -8.59
C LEU A 735 44.69 62.13 -7.89
N LYS A 736 43.97 63.11 -8.44
CA LYS A 736 42.58 63.38 -8.04
C LYS A 736 41.64 62.45 -8.83
N SER A 737 41.15 61.39 -8.18
CA SER A 737 40.07 60.57 -8.73
C SER A 737 38.82 61.44 -8.93
N ARG A 738 38.42 61.62 -10.19
CA ARG A 738 37.11 62.17 -10.54
C ARG A 738 36.21 60.98 -10.86
N VAL A 739 35.09 60.86 -10.18
CA VAL A 739 34.08 59.82 -10.49
C VAL A 739 33.63 60.03 -11.93
N ARG A 740 33.84 59.04 -12.79
CA ARG A 740 33.40 59.06 -14.20
C ARG A 740 32.44 57.93 -14.54
N THR A 741 32.14 57.04 -13.61
CA THR A 741 31.04 56.08 -13.74
C THR A 741 29.70 56.76 -13.45
N LYS A 742 28.65 56.45 -14.23
CA LYS A 742 27.26 56.77 -13.87
C LYS A 742 26.87 56.00 -12.61
N GLY A 743 25.94 56.56 -11.83
CA GLY A 743 25.59 56.04 -10.51
C GLY A 743 24.92 54.66 -10.47
N THR A 744 24.49 54.07 -11.57
CA THR A 744 23.83 52.74 -11.57
C THR A 744 24.70 51.69 -12.24
N ILE A 745 24.94 50.58 -11.53
CA ILE A 745 25.70 49.42 -12.00
C ILE A 745 24.79 48.20 -11.97
N ARG A 746 24.80 47.42 -13.04
CA ARG A 746 23.97 46.21 -13.24
C ARG A 746 24.84 44.98 -13.14
N LEU A 747 24.57 44.14 -12.15
CA LEU A 747 25.24 42.87 -11.90
C LEU A 747 24.42 41.73 -12.46
N ALA A 748 24.98 41.03 -13.44
CA ALA A 748 24.37 39.87 -14.09
C ALA A 748 25.27 38.64 -13.93
N PHE A 749 24.65 37.50 -13.64
CA PHE A 749 25.31 36.21 -13.57
C PHE A 749 25.35 35.56 -14.96
N HIS A 750 26.52 35.07 -15.38
CA HIS A 750 26.76 34.48 -16.70
C HIS A 750 27.20 33.00 -16.64
N GLY A 751 26.98 32.33 -15.50
CA GLY A 751 27.27 30.92 -15.31
C GLY A 751 28.45 30.61 -14.38
N VAL A 752 28.72 29.32 -14.21
CA VAL A 752 29.80 28.79 -13.37
C VAL A 752 30.81 28.04 -14.24
N ASP A 753 32.09 28.30 -14.04
CA ASP A 753 33.19 27.48 -14.57
C ASP A 753 33.43 26.33 -13.57
N PRO A 754 33.00 25.08 -13.86
CA PRO A 754 33.13 23.96 -12.93
C PRO A 754 34.59 23.56 -12.71
N CYS A 755 35.46 23.76 -13.71
CA CYS A 755 36.89 23.43 -13.61
C CYS A 755 37.63 24.37 -12.64
N LYS A 756 37.27 25.66 -12.63
CA LYS A 756 37.86 26.67 -11.74
C LYS A 756 37.10 26.89 -10.43
N LYS A 757 35.90 26.31 -10.27
CA LYS A 757 34.98 26.52 -9.14
C LYS A 757 34.59 27.99 -8.91
N VAL A 758 34.37 28.75 -9.98
CA VAL A 758 34.00 30.17 -9.89
C VAL A 758 32.75 30.49 -10.72
N ALA A 759 31.83 31.23 -10.12
CA ALA A 759 30.79 31.94 -10.84
C ALA A 759 31.40 33.14 -11.57
N THR A 760 30.98 33.34 -12.82
CA THR A 760 31.24 34.57 -13.59
C THR A 760 30.07 35.54 -13.37
N ILE A 761 30.35 36.63 -12.66
CA ILE A 761 29.43 37.76 -12.53
C ILE A 761 30.02 38.93 -13.31
N VAL A 762 29.21 39.59 -14.14
CA VAL A 762 29.64 40.76 -14.92
C VAL A 762 28.90 41.98 -14.40
N ALA A 763 29.68 43.02 -14.08
CA ALA A 763 29.17 44.34 -13.70
C ALA A 763 29.16 45.25 -14.93
N TYR A 764 27.98 45.52 -15.47
CA TYR A 764 27.77 46.51 -16.53
C TYR A 764 27.60 47.90 -15.92
N GLY A 765 28.33 48.87 -16.45
CA GLY A 765 28.22 50.27 -16.07
C GLY A 765 28.30 51.19 -17.27
N ASN A 766 28.01 52.47 -17.06
CA ASN A 766 28.13 53.50 -18.08
C ASN A 766 29.11 54.58 -17.62
N LEU A 767 29.81 55.20 -18.55
CA LEU A 767 30.64 56.38 -18.31
C LEU A 767 29.80 57.66 -18.42
N LEU A 768 30.17 58.68 -17.64
CA LEU A 768 29.60 60.03 -17.69
C LEU A 768 30.07 60.80 -18.94
N ILE A 769 31.30 60.55 -19.39
CA ILE A 769 31.91 61.15 -20.57
C ILE A 769 32.25 60.02 -21.56
N PRO A 770 31.71 60.03 -22.80
CA PRO A 770 31.99 59.00 -23.78
C PRO A 770 33.39 59.15 -24.36
N ILE A 771 34.22 58.11 -24.24
CA ILE A 771 35.61 58.13 -24.71
C ILE A 771 35.77 57.12 -25.86
N LYS A 772 35.73 57.63 -27.10
CA LYS A 772 35.79 56.83 -28.33
C LYS A 772 37.10 56.04 -28.51
N ALA A 773 38.17 56.42 -27.80
CA ALA A 773 39.49 55.81 -27.95
C ALA A 773 39.59 54.37 -27.41
N PHE A 774 38.72 53.96 -26.47
CA PHE A 774 38.91 52.70 -25.75
C PHE A 774 38.70 51.42 -26.59
N SER A 775 37.94 51.48 -27.69
CA SER A 775 37.71 50.30 -28.54
C SER A 775 38.98 49.74 -29.18
N ALA A 776 40.05 50.54 -29.30
CA ALA A 776 41.35 50.13 -29.82
C ALA A 776 42.40 49.85 -28.74
N LEU A 777 42.11 50.11 -27.46
CA LEU A 777 43.09 50.12 -26.37
C LEU A 777 43.00 48.92 -25.42
N ASN A 778 42.01 48.05 -25.57
CA ASN A 778 41.85 46.91 -24.68
C ASN A 778 42.98 45.91 -24.91
N SER A 779 43.76 45.65 -23.85
CA SER A 779 44.84 44.67 -23.88
C SER A 779 44.25 43.28 -24.13
N THR A 780 44.69 42.61 -25.20
CA THR A 780 44.33 41.20 -25.50
C THR A 780 44.78 40.19 -24.44
N ARG A 781 45.40 40.65 -23.36
CA ARG A 781 45.94 39.84 -22.26
C ARG A 781 45.13 39.91 -20.95
N ASP A 782 44.13 40.79 -20.84
CA ASP A 782 43.42 41.04 -19.58
C ASP A 782 41.90 41.15 -19.81
N HIS A 783 41.22 40.00 -19.94
CA HIS A 783 39.77 39.88 -20.23
C HIS A 783 38.83 40.38 -19.10
N SER A 784 39.38 41.08 -18.09
CA SER A 784 38.64 41.53 -16.91
C SER A 784 37.79 42.79 -17.14
N LEU A 785 38.05 43.56 -18.20
CA LEU A 785 37.39 44.82 -18.51
C LEU A 785 37.19 44.99 -20.03
N VAL A 786 35.96 45.26 -20.47
CA VAL A 786 35.62 45.55 -21.87
C VAL A 786 34.85 46.87 -21.94
N PHE A 787 35.16 47.70 -22.95
CA PHE A 787 34.43 48.93 -23.26
C PHE A 787 33.57 48.74 -24.51
N GLN A 788 32.38 49.36 -24.51
CA GLN A 788 31.48 49.38 -25.66
C GLN A 788 32.10 50.15 -26.83
N LYS A 789 31.85 49.73 -28.07
CA LYS A 789 32.39 50.37 -29.30
C LYS A 789 32.08 51.88 -29.38
N ARG A 790 30.96 52.33 -28.81
CA ARG A 790 30.56 53.76 -28.77
C ARG A 790 31.26 54.57 -27.66
N GLY A 791 32.06 53.93 -26.80
CA GLY A 791 32.77 54.58 -25.70
C GLY A 791 31.90 54.95 -24.49
N THR A 792 30.64 54.50 -24.46
CA THR A 792 29.61 54.87 -23.47
C THR A 792 29.48 53.87 -22.33
N GLY A 793 29.44 52.57 -22.63
CA GLY A 793 29.33 51.49 -21.66
C GLY A 793 30.69 50.83 -21.35
N PHE A 794 30.78 50.22 -20.18
CA PHE A 794 31.85 49.29 -19.80
C PHE A 794 31.24 48.06 -19.11
N ALA A 795 31.99 46.96 -19.11
CA ALA A 795 31.63 45.75 -18.42
C ALA A 795 32.88 45.17 -17.73
N ILE A 796 32.76 44.83 -16.44
CA ILE A 796 33.84 44.24 -15.63
C ILE A 796 33.48 42.79 -15.32
N ARG A 797 34.34 41.85 -15.73
CA ARG A 797 34.21 40.43 -15.37
C ARG A 797 34.78 40.19 -13.99
N LEU A 798 33.99 39.56 -13.12
CA LEU A 798 34.35 39.21 -11.76
C LEU A 798 34.18 37.70 -11.57
N LEU A 799 35.14 37.09 -10.86
CA LEU A 799 35.16 35.65 -10.60
C LEU A 799 35.18 35.42 -9.09
N ALA A 800 34.21 34.66 -8.58
CA ALA A 800 34.13 34.25 -7.18
C ALA A 800 33.35 32.93 -7.06
N PRO A 801 33.63 32.06 -6.07
CA PRO A 801 32.77 30.91 -5.79
C PRO A 801 31.33 31.36 -5.45
N PRO A 802 30.27 30.67 -5.93
CA PRO A 802 28.92 30.84 -5.41
C PRO A 802 28.89 30.80 -3.87
N GLY A 803 28.28 31.80 -3.24
CA GLY A 803 28.30 31.97 -1.79
C GLY A 803 29.35 32.96 -1.25
N ARG A 804 30.31 33.42 -2.07
CA ARG A 804 31.26 34.48 -1.71
C ARG A 804 30.86 35.83 -2.32
N PRO A 805 30.76 36.92 -1.53
CA PRO A 805 30.34 38.22 -2.05
C PRO A 805 31.43 38.85 -2.93
N VAL A 806 31.01 39.37 -4.08
CA VAL A 806 31.88 39.96 -5.10
C VAL A 806 31.95 41.48 -4.96
N ILE A 807 31.00 42.07 -4.23
CA ILE A 807 30.88 43.51 -3.96
C ILE A 807 32.19 44.17 -3.50
N PRO A 808 33.00 43.61 -2.56
CA PRO A 808 34.27 44.24 -2.18
C PRO A 808 35.23 44.38 -3.35
N LYS A 809 35.31 43.35 -4.21
CA LYS A 809 36.19 43.36 -5.39
C LYS A 809 35.67 44.26 -6.50
N LEU A 810 34.36 44.37 -6.64
CA LEU A 810 33.72 45.34 -7.53
C LEU A 810 34.04 46.78 -7.09
N MET A 811 33.88 47.12 -5.81
CA MET A 811 34.20 48.46 -5.28
C MET A 811 35.68 48.82 -5.50
N GLU A 812 36.60 47.87 -5.32
CA GLU A 812 38.03 48.03 -5.65
C GLU A 812 38.25 48.28 -7.15
N ASN A 813 37.63 47.46 -8.01
CA ASN A 813 37.79 47.55 -9.46
C ASN A 813 37.20 48.83 -10.06
N LEU A 814 36.08 49.34 -9.53
CA LEU A 814 35.46 50.60 -9.97
C LEU A 814 36.32 51.81 -9.61
N GLN A 815 36.87 51.84 -8.40
CA GLN A 815 37.78 52.91 -8.00
C GLN A 815 39.08 52.85 -8.80
N ARG A 816 39.62 51.66 -9.08
CA ARG A 816 40.74 51.49 -10.03
C ARG A 816 40.38 52.01 -11.43
N LEU A 817 39.18 51.75 -11.92
CA LEU A 817 38.71 52.26 -13.21
C LEU A 817 38.73 53.80 -13.22
N ASP A 818 38.17 54.48 -12.21
CA ASP A 818 38.25 55.94 -12.09
C ASP A 818 39.71 56.46 -12.02
N CYS A 819 40.62 55.73 -11.35
CA CYS A 819 42.06 56.03 -11.34
C CYS A 819 42.66 55.93 -12.75
N ILE A 820 42.38 54.86 -13.48
CA ILE A 820 42.89 54.58 -14.82
C ILE A 820 42.39 55.60 -15.83
N LEU A 821 41.10 55.95 -15.77
CA LEU A 821 40.53 57.02 -16.57
C LEU A 821 41.23 58.36 -16.26
N SER A 822 41.65 58.59 -15.02
CA SER A 822 42.37 59.82 -14.63
C SER A 822 43.84 59.82 -15.10
N ILE A 823 44.51 58.66 -15.08
CA ILE A 823 45.85 58.45 -15.67
C ILE A 823 45.80 58.66 -17.19
N PHE A 824 44.81 58.07 -17.86
CA PHE A 824 44.59 58.16 -19.29
C PHE A 824 44.43 59.63 -19.77
N GLU A 825 43.58 60.42 -19.10
CA GLU A 825 43.44 61.86 -19.40
C GLU A 825 44.75 62.64 -19.18
N CYS A 826 45.55 62.26 -18.18
CA CYS A 826 46.85 62.90 -17.93
C CYS A 826 47.86 62.62 -19.06
N LEU A 827 47.92 61.37 -19.53
CA LEU A 827 48.75 60.98 -20.68
C LEU A 827 48.31 61.68 -21.97
N GLN A 828 46.99 61.75 -22.23
CA GLN A 828 46.44 62.49 -23.36
C GLN A 828 46.79 63.99 -23.30
N ARG A 829 46.65 64.63 -22.12
CA ARG A 829 47.05 66.04 -21.92
C ARG A 829 48.53 66.30 -22.24
N LYS A 830 49.40 65.32 -22.00
CA LYS A 830 50.86 65.38 -22.27
C LYS A 830 51.27 64.84 -23.65
N LYS A 831 50.32 64.59 -24.57
CA LYS A 831 50.54 64.03 -25.91
C LYS A 831 51.24 62.65 -25.94
N MET A 832 51.12 61.88 -24.87
CA MET A 832 51.62 60.50 -24.81
C MET A 832 50.55 59.54 -25.33
N GLU A 833 50.93 58.63 -26.23
CA GLU A 833 49.97 57.72 -26.88
C GLU A 833 49.85 56.42 -26.10
N THR A 834 48.72 56.20 -25.45
CA THR A 834 48.43 54.92 -24.80
C THR A 834 48.30 53.81 -25.84
N ARG A 835 48.91 52.64 -25.62
CA ARG A 835 48.80 51.47 -26.50
C ARG A 835 47.92 50.37 -25.93
N SER A 836 47.93 50.16 -24.61
CA SER A 836 47.05 49.21 -23.93
C SER A 836 46.59 49.71 -22.56
N LEU A 837 45.36 49.37 -22.23
CA LEU A 837 44.66 49.71 -21.00
C LEU A 837 44.14 48.43 -20.33
N SER A 838 44.25 48.35 -19.01
CA SER A 838 43.68 47.28 -18.18
C SER A 838 43.51 47.77 -16.73
N LEU A 839 42.83 46.99 -15.89
CA LEU A 839 42.73 47.29 -14.45
C LEU A 839 44.05 47.14 -13.67
N SER A 840 45.07 46.53 -14.28
CA SER A 840 46.36 46.17 -13.66
C SER A 840 47.55 46.98 -14.20
N HIS A 841 47.48 47.46 -15.44
CA HIS A 841 48.56 48.20 -16.12
C HIS A 841 48.05 49.12 -17.24
N VAL A 842 48.77 50.21 -17.46
CA VAL A 842 48.61 51.15 -18.59
C VAL A 842 49.92 51.24 -19.34
N THR A 843 49.94 50.89 -20.63
CA THR A 843 51.11 51.06 -21.50
C THR A 843 50.97 52.32 -22.35
N PHE A 844 52.05 53.09 -22.47
CA PHE A 844 52.09 54.28 -23.30
C PHE A 844 53.41 54.44 -24.04
N ALA A 845 53.31 54.96 -25.25
CA ALA A 845 54.40 55.35 -26.12
C ALA A 845 54.71 56.85 -25.95
N TYR A 846 56.00 57.17 -25.87
CA TYR A 846 56.53 58.53 -25.80
C TYR A 846 57.83 58.62 -26.60
N GLY A 847 58.41 59.82 -26.66
CA GLY A 847 59.56 60.14 -27.52
C GLY A 847 59.13 60.81 -28.83
N PRO A 848 60.08 61.39 -29.58
CA PRO A 848 59.77 62.18 -30.78
C PRO A 848 59.14 61.35 -31.89
N GLU A 849 59.47 60.06 -31.98
CA GLU A 849 58.93 59.12 -32.97
C GLU A 849 57.89 58.15 -32.36
N LYS A 850 57.52 58.34 -31.09
CA LYS A 850 56.70 57.42 -30.28
C LYS A 850 57.28 55.99 -30.24
N ASP A 851 58.61 55.93 -30.27
CA ASP A 851 59.45 54.73 -30.32
C ASP A 851 59.60 54.05 -28.95
N LEU A 852 59.41 54.78 -27.85
CA LEU A 852 59.71 54.30 -26.50
C LEU A 852 58.46 53.93 -25.72
N LEU A 853 58.42 52.70 -25.19
CA LEU A 853 57.33 52.19 -24.37
C LEU A 853 57.62 52.28 -22.88
N ALA A 854 56.64 52.74 -22.12
CA ALA A 854 56.57 52.68 -20.67
C ALA A 854 55.28 51.98 -20.22
N THR A 855 55.39 51.15 -19.19
CA THR A 855 54.29 50.39 -18.60
C THR A 855 54.15 50.79 -17.14
N LEU A 856 53.06 51.49 -16.83
CA LEU A 856 52.67 51.90 -15.50
C LEU A 856 51.79 50.79 -14.89
N LYS A 857 52.26 50.15 -13.82
CA LYS A 857 51.58 49.07 -13.11
C LYS A 857 50.78 49.64 -11.95
N ILE A 858 49.57 49.14 -11.73
CA ILE A 858 48.65 49.59 -10.69
C ILE A 858 48.47 48.44 -9.70
N GLU A 859 49.13 48.55 -8.56
CA GLU A 859 49.10 47.57 -7.48
C GLU A 859 48.23 48.13 -6.34
N THR A 860 47.48 47.27 -5.66
CA THR A 860 46.75 47.66 -4.43
C THR A 860 47.13 46.70 -3.34
N SER A 861 47.84 47.18 -2.32
CA SER A 861 48.21 46.37 -1.18
C SER A 861 47.02 46.25 -0.22
N MET A 862 46.73 45.02 0.17
CA MET A 862 45.66 44.65 1.11
C MET A 862 46.27 43.73 2.19
N PRO A 863 46.06 43.99 3.49
CA PRO A 863 46.61 43.15 4.56
C PRO A 863 45.94 41.78 4.56
N SER A 864 46.74 40.74 4.29
CA SER A 864 46.34 39.38 3.86
C SER A 864 45.36 38.61 4.77
N SER A 865 45.02 39.15 5.94
CA SER A 865 44.23 38.51 7.00
C SER A 865 42.78 39.05 7.12
N SER A 866 42.28 39.84 6.16
CA SER A 866 41.06 40.66 6.36
C SER A 866 39.86 40.33 5.46
N MET A 867 39.90 39.24 4.67
CA MET A 867 38.83 38.92 3.70
C MET A 867 37.58 38.21 4.28
N GLU A 868 37.57 37.89 5.58
CA GLU A 868 36.49 37.13 6.24
C GLU A 868 35.73 37.91 7.31
N LEU A 869 35.95 39.23 7.44
CA LEU A 869 35.24 40.03 8.43
C LEU A 869 33.79 40.32 8.03
N ASP A 870 32.90 40.22 9.02
CA ASP A 870 31.47 40.54 8.90
C ASP A 870 31.26 41.96 8.32
N PRO A 871 30.33 42.15 7.35
CA PRO A 871 30.03 43.48 6.78
C PRO A 871 29.71 44.54 7.85
N ILE A 872 29.09 44.13 8.95
CA ILE A 872 28.76 44.98 10.13
C ILE A 872 30.04 45.53 10.80
N PHE A 873 31.09 44.71 10.93
CA PHE A 873 32.40 45.14 11.47
C PHE A 873 33.21 45.95 10.46
N LEU A 874 32.97 45.79 9.16
CA LEU A 874 33.61 46.59 8.12
C LEU A 874 32.93 47.95 7.93
N ALA A 875 31.62 48.07 8.11
CA ALA A 875 30.91 49.35 8.03
C ALA A 875 31.34 50.36 9.11
N SER A 876 31.79 49.88 10.28
CA SER A 876 32.15 50.72 11.44
C SER A 876 33.63 51.16 11.52
N ARG A 877 34.49 50.73 10.59
CA ARG A 877 35.92 51.11 10.59
C ARG A 877 36.16 52.39 9.77
N THR A 878 37.01 53.28 10.30
CA THR A 878 37.35 54.58 9.68
C THR A 878 38.70 54.60 8.94
N LYS A 879 39.39 53.45 8.85
CA LYS A 879 40.67 53.33 8.14
C LYS A 879 40.49 52.55 6.84
N SER A 880 40.92 53.14 5.73
CA SER A 880 41.02 52.46 4.42
C SER A 880 41.91 51.22 4.52
N LEU A 881 41.45 50.11 3.95
CA LEU A 881 42.23 48.88 3.81
C LEU A 881 43.04 48.82 2.51
N PHE A 882 42.81 49.74 1.57
CA PHE A 882 43.29 49.66 0.20
C PHE A 882 44.24 50.81 -0.13
N HIS A 883 45.54 50.52 -0.21
CA HIS A 883 46.55 51.51 -0.60
C HIS A 883 47.00 51.24 -2.03
N LEU A 884 46.83 52.22 -2.92
CA LEU A 884 47.23 52.10 -4.33
C LEU A 884 48.67 52.56 -4.52
N ARG A 885 49.51 51.65 -5.02
CA ARG A 885 50.90 51.90 -5.39
C ARG A 885 51.04 51.80 -6.90
N LEU A 886 51.80 52.72 -7.48
CA LEU A 886 52.03 52.76 -8.91
C LEU A 886 53.48 52.40 -9.23
N GLY A 887 53.68 51.23 -9.84
CA GLY A 887 54.98 50.82 -10.38
C GLY A 887 55.22 51.41 -11.76
N LEU A 888 56.48 51.66 -12.12
CA LEU A 888 56.85 52.06 -13.48
C LEU A 888 57.90 51.11 -14.03
N SER A 889 57.68 50.61 -15.25
CA SER A 889 58.56 49.65 -15.91
C SER A 889 58.81 50.03 -17.37
N PHE A 890 60.05 49.82 -17.83
CA PHE A 890 60.48 50.13 -19.19
C PHE A 890 61.04 48.85 -19.84
N GLU A 891 60.63 48.56 -21.07
CA GLU A 891 61.13 47.39 -21.82
C GLU A 891 62.45 47.71 -22.53
N PHE A 892 63.27 46.70 -22.85
CA PHE A 892 64.49 46.94 -23.64
C PHE A 892 64.08 47.20 -25.10
N PRO A 893 64.65 48.19 -25.81
CA PRO A 893 65.88 48.95 -25.54
C PRO A 893 65.67 50.36 -24.93
N ASN A 894 64.68 50.56 -24.06
CA ASN A 894 64.36 51.90 -23.54
C ASN A 894 65.47 52.48 -22.62
N PRO A 895 65.99 53.69 -22.92
CA PRO A 895 67.14 54.26 -22.22
C PRO A 895 66.81 54.72 -20.78
N HIS A 896 65.53 54.92 -20.43
CA HIS A 896 65.11 55.30 -19.07
C HIS A 896 65.18 54.17 -18.03
N ARG A 897 65.51 52.93 -18.43
CA ARG A 897 65.80 51.83 -17.48
C ARG A 897 66.81 52.21 -16.40
N ARG A 898 67.82 53.04 -16.75
CA ARG A 898 68.85 53.56 -15.83
C ARG A 898 68.29 54.37 -14.66
N ILE A 899 67.15 55.04 -14.84
CA ILE A 899 66.54 55.95 -13.86
C ILE A 899 65.21 55.43 -13.30
N GLN A 900 64.79 54.20 -13.67
CA GLN A 900 63.47 53.64 -13.34
C GLN A 900 63.08 53.79 -11.87
N LYS A 901 63.95 53.34 -10.94
CA LYS A 901 63.68 53.43 -9.49
C LYS A 901 63.49 54.88 -9.01
N SER A 902 64.22 55.84 -9.60
CA SER A 902 64.07 57.26 -9.25
C SER A 902 62.77 57.86 -9.77
N ILE A 903 62.30 57.43 -10.94
CA ILE A 903 61.01 57.87 -11.46
C ILE A 903 59.86 57.24 -10.64
N GLU A 904 59.94 55.95 -10.33
CA GLU A 904 58.97 55.25 -9.49
C GLU A 904 58.88 55.87 -8.09
N SER A 905 60.01 56.29 -7.50
CA SER A 905 59.98 57.02 -6.21
C SER A 905 59.33 58.39 -6.32
N THR A 906 59.55 59.14 -7.41
CA THR A 906 58.88 60.44 -7.65
C THR A 906 57.37 60.25 -7.87
N LEU A 907 56.95 59.14 -8.46
CA LEU A 907 55.56 58.87 -8.79
C LEU A 907 54.69 58.49 -7.57
N ASN A 908 55.30 57.96 -6.50
CA ASN A 908 54.61 57.59 -5.25
C ASN A 908 54.91 58.54 -4.06
N HIS A 909 55.66 59.63 -4.27
CA HIS A 909 56.04 60.55 -3.18
C HIS A 909 54.86 61.43 -2.74
N SER A 910 54.79 61.79 -1.45
CA SER A 910 53.61 62.46 -0.87
C SER A 910 53.51 63.98 -1.12
N THR A 911 54.57 64.59 -1.66
CA THR A 911 54.73 66.04 -1.84
C THR A 911 53.90 66.62 -2.99
N THR A 912 53.56 67.92 -2.95
CA THR A 912 52.75 68.61 -3.98
C THR A 912 53.35 68.56 -5.39
N ASP A 913 54.68 68.50 -5.46
CA ASP A 913 55.45 68.48 -6.72
C ASP A 913 55.75 67.03 -7.17
N ALA A 914 54.97 66.06 -6.68
CA ALA A 914 55.02 64.66 -7.07
C ALA A 914 53.69 64.24 -7.71
N GLY A 915 53.77 63.48 -8.79
CA GLY A 915 52.59 62.99 -9.52
C GLY A 915 52.86 62.73 -11.00
N LEU A 916 51.91 62.13 -11.69
CA LEU A 916 52.05 61.67 -13.08
C LEU A 916 52.44 62.79 -14.06
N ASP A 917 51.92 64.01 -13.89
CA ASP A 917 52.26 65.17 -14.71
C ASP A 917 53.78 65.51 -14.62
N THR A 918 54.38 65.43 -13.43
CA THR A 918 55.83 65.66 -13.21
C THR A 918 56.70 64.54 -13.78
N VAL A 919 56.22 63.29 -13.75
CA VAL A 919 56.90 62.14 -14.36
C VAL A 919 56.86 62.21 -15.88
N ALA A 920 55.74 62.66 -16.47
CA ALA A 920 55.64 62.90 -17.90
C ALA A 920 56.64 63.98 -18.38
N GLU A 921 56.81 65.06 -17.60
CA GLU A 921 57.81 66.10 -17.86
C GLU A 921 59.24 65.58 -17.68
N LEU A 922 59.49 64.80 -16.63
CA LEU A 922 60.79 64.20 -16.35
C LEU A 922 61.24 63.26 -17.48
N LEU A 923 60.34 62.41 -18.00
CA LEU A 923 60.59 61.53 -19.15
C LEU A 923 60.99 62.32 -20.40
N LEU A 924 60.34 63.46 -20.69
CA LEU A 924 60.69 64.30 -21.82
C LEU A 924 62.04 65.02 -21.59
N LEU A 925 62.31 65.46 -20.36
CA LEU A 925 63.53 66.17 -19.96
C LEU A 925 64.79 65.30 -20.00
N THR A 926 64.71 64.03 -19.57
CA THR A 926 65.88 63.14 -19.48
C THR A 926 66.19 62.37 -20.77
N LEU A 927 65.27 62.35 -21.74
CA LEU A 927 65.42 61.53 -22.95
C LEU A 927 66.68 61.85 -23.79
N PRO A 928 66.99 63.12 -24.12
CA PRO A 928 68.20 63.45 -24.90
C PRO A 928 69.48 63.05 -24.17
N LEU A 929 69.48 63.22 -22.84
CA LEU A 929 70.59 62.82 -21.98
C LEU A 929 70.78 61.30 -21.97
N MET A 930 69.73 60.51 -21.76
CA MET A 930 69.90 59.05 -21.70
C MET A 930 70.34 58.46 -23.05
N ARG A 931 69.80 58.96 -24.18
CA ARG A 931 70.24 58.53 -25.53
C ARG A 931 71.74 58.79 -25.74
N ALA A 932 72.25 59.93 -25.30
CA ALA A 932 73.69 60.24 -25.40
C ALA A 932 74.56 59.40 -24.45
N LEU A 933 74.08 59.11 -23.23
CA LEU A 933 74.78 58.22 -22.29
C LEU A 933 74.81 56.77 -22.79
N ASP A 934 73.77 56.29 -23.47
CA ASP A 934 73.78 54.99 -24.12
C ASP A 934 74.78 54.95 -25.29
N GLN A 935 74.82 55.99 -26.14
CA GLN A 935 75.80 56.10 -27.23
C GLN A 935 77.26 56.02 -26.73
N ILE A 936 77.60 56.75 -25.66
CA ILE A 936 78.97 56.78 -25.08
C ILE A 936 79.33 55.45 -24.38
N LEU A 937 78.33 54.68 -23.96
CA LEU A 937 78.53 53.39 -23.29
C LEU A 937 78.40 52.17 -24.23
N MET A 938 78.10 52.37 -25.51
CA MET A 938 78.23 51.31 -26.52
C MET A 938 79.71 50.99 -26.70
N ASN A 939 80.16 49.89 -26.11
CA ASN A 939 81.50 49.36 -26.30
C ASN A 939 81.44 48.32 -27.44
N PRO A 940 81.78 48.67 -28.70
CA PRO A 940 81.51 47.82 -29.86
C PRO A 940 82.35 46.53 -29.90
N SER A 941 83.33 46.39 -29.00
CA SER A 941 84.06 45.15 -28.81
C SER A 941 84.30 44.91 -27.31
N ASN A 942 83.75 43.81 -26.78
CA ASN A 942 83.85 43.36 -25.37
C ASN A 942 85.30 43.04 -24.89
N ARG A 943 86.32 43.49 -25.62
CA ARG A 943 87.76 43.30 -25.32
C ARG A 943 88.46 44.55 -24.82
N GLN A 944 87.83 45.73 -24.91
CA GLN A 944 88.42 46.99 -24.43
C GLN A 944 87.97 47.30 -22.99
N PRO A 945 88.86 47.81 -22.12
CA PRO A 945 88.51 48.21 -20.76
C PRO A 945 87.45 49.32 -20.76
N LEU A 946 86.56 49.31 -19.76
CA LEU A 946 85.46 50.28 -19.61
C LEU A 946 85.99 51.72 -19.54
N ARG A 947 85.88 52.44 -20.66
CA ARG A 947 86.35 53.82 -20.83
C ARG A 947 85.58 54.83 -19.97
N VAL A 948 84.27 54.64 -19.82
CA VAL A 948 83.37 55.54 -19.09
C VAL A 948 82.51 54.74 -18.12
N GLN A 949 82.31 55.29 -16.92
CA GLN A 949 81.37 54.79 -15.92
C GLN A 949 80.36 55.89 -15.58
N VAL A 950 79.06 55.57 -15.64
CA VAL A 950 77.98 56.52 -15.35
C VAL A 950 77.19 56.01 -14.15
N THR A 951 77.11 56.83 -13.11
CA THR A 951 76.36 56.53 -11.89
C THR A 951 75.20 57.52 -11.73
N VAL A 952 73.99 56.98 -11.58
CA VAL A 952 72.76 57.75 -11.40
C VAL A 952 72.54 57.97 -9.90
N ARG A 953 72.35 59.23 -9.48
CA ARG A 953 72.03 59.56 -8.08
C ARG A 953 70.52 59.75 -7.88
N ASN A 954 69.90 60.49 -8.79
CA ASN A 954 68.46 60.58 -8.99
C ASN A 954 68.20 61.03 -10.44
N ALA A 955 66.96 61.12 -10.87
CA ALA A 955 66.62 61.49 -12.25
C ALA A 955 67.07 62.90 -12.69
N LYS A 956 67.53 63.76 -11.77
CA LYS A 956 68.11 65.09 -12.03
C LYS A 956 69.63 65.17 -11.82
N THR A 957 70.30 64.10 -11.37
CA THR A 957 71.74 64.12 -11.05
C THR A 957 72.49 62.84 -11.47
N PHE A 958 73.55 63.04 -12.25
CA PHE A 958 74.39 61.99 -12.81
C PHE A 958 75.86 62.27 -12.50
N GLN A 959 76.63 61.21 -12.26
CA GLN A 959 78.07 61.28 -12.01
C GLN A 959 78.78 60.44 -13.08
N ILE A 960 79.62 61.11 -13.89
CA ILE A 960 80.35 60.52 -15.02
C ILE A 960 81.82 60.42 -14.61
N HIS A 961 82.40 59.23 -14.74
CA HIS A 961 83.74 58.89 -14.29
C HIS A 961 84.54 58.28 -15.45
N TYR A 962 85.73 58.82 -15.68
CA TYR A 962 86.70 58.32 -16.66
C TYR A 962 87.84 57.62 -15.90
N PRO A 963 87.72 56.31 -15.60
CA PRO A 963 88.68 55.60 -14.74
C PRO A 963 90.11 55.63 -15.28
N GLY A 964 90.30 55.60 -16.61
CA GLY A 964 91.64 55.64 -17.22
C GLY A 964 92.43 56.93 -16.95
N GLN A 965 91.75 58.04 -16.70
CA GLN A 965 92.35 59.37 -16.51
C GLN A 965 92.07 59.96 -15.11
N SER A 966 91.29 59.26 -14.26
CA SER A 966 90.88 59.65 -12.90
C SER A 966 90.04 60.94 -12.81
N PHE A 967 89.35 61.34 -13.89
CA PHE A 967 88.44 62.49 -13.89
C PHE A 967 87.01 62.10 -13.49
N ARG A 968 86.36 62.97 -12.71
CA ARG A 968 84.96 62.83 -12.28
C ARG A 968 84.19 64.11 -12.54
N PHE A 969 83.03 63.97 -13.19
CA PHE A 969 82.10 65.06 -13.49
C PHE A 969 80.74 64.79 -12.86
N GLN A 970 80.07 65.86 -12.43
CA GLN A 970 78.68 65.85 -12.00
C GLN A 970 77.83 66.61 -13.02
N LEU A 971 76.78 65.99 -13.52
CA LEU A 971 75.78 66.62 -14.38
C LEU A 971 74.48 66.78 -13.58
N VAL A 972 73.99 68.01 -13.44
CA VAL A 972 72.85 68.38 -12.59
C VAL A 972 71.82 69.17 -13.40
N ALA A 973 70.56 68.78 -13.38
CA ALA A 973 69.46 69.60 -13.92
C ALA A 973 69.04 70.67 -12.90
N THR A 974 69.02 71.93 -13.32
CA THR A 974 68.65 73.09 -12.49
C THR A 974 67.78 74.06 -13.28
N HIS A 975 66.88 74.77 -12.61
CA HIS A 975 66.19 75.91 -13.21
C HIS A 975 67.12 77.14 -13.25
N HIS A 976 67.16 77.81 -14.39
CA HIS A 976 67.85 79.09 -14.60
C HIS A 976 66.95 80.00 -15.44
N LEU A 977 66.56 81.16 -14.89
CA LEU A 977 65.69 82.16 -15.54
C LEU A 977 64.50 81.52 -16.27
N SER A 978 63.62 80.84 -15.52
CA SER A 978 62.42 80.11 -15.98
C SER A 978 62.62 78.89 -16.90
N HIS A 979 63.83 78.59 -17.37
CA HIS A 979 64.12 77.40 -18.18
C HIS A 979 64.90 76.34 -17.39
N MET A 980 64.69 75.05 -17.69
CA MET A 980 65.56 73.97 -17.23
C MET A 980 66.86 73.99 -18.03
N VAL A 981 68.00 73.81 -17.36
CA VAL A 981 69.32 73.65 -17.98
C VAL A 981 70.12 72.55 -17.26
N TRP A 982 71.06 71.93 -17.96
CA TRP A 982 71.98 70.95 -17.39
C TRP A 982 73.33 71.59 -17.11
N ILE A 983 73.80 71.52 -15.86
CA ILE A 983 75.10 72.05 -15.44
C ILE A 983 76.07 70.88 -15.21
N LEU A 984 77.16 70.88 -15.96
CA LEU A 984 78.31 69.99 -15.79
C LEU A 984 79.35 70.68 -14.89
N LYS A 985 79.74 70.02 -13.79
CA LYS A 985 80.77 70.46 -12.85
C LYS A 985 81.86 69.40 -12.71
N GLU A 986 83.13 69.80 -12.57
CA GLU A 986 84.22 68.89 -12.19
C GLU A 986 84.14 68.60 -10.68
N LEU A 987 84.31 67.35 -10.25
CA LEU A 987 84.19 66.93 -8.85
C LEU A 987 85.52 66.76 -8.13
N SER A 988 86.60 66.40 -8.82
CA SER A 988 87.88 66.05 -8.20
C SER A 988 89.01 66.04 -9.24
N SER A 989 90.12 66.74 -8.96
CA SER A 989 91.37 66.58 -9.69
C SER A 989 92.44 65.97 -8.76
N PRO A 990 93.09 64.84 -9.09
CA PRO A 990 94.19 64.31 -8.29
C PRO A 990 95.45 65.18 -8.38
N LYS A 991 96.35 65.05 -7.40
CA LYS A 991 97.60 65.83 -7.31
C LYS A 991 98.68 65.30 -8.26
N GLU A 992 99.33 66.21 -8.95
CA GLU A 992 100.70 66.14 -9.52
C GLU A 992 101.10 64.84 -10.25
N ARG A 993 100.70 64.74 -11.52
CA ARG A 993 101.44 63.99 -12.56
C ARG A 993 101.45 64.78 -13.87
N SER A 994 102.63 64.97 -14.45
CA SER A 994 102.88 65.84 -15.63
C SER A 994 102.11 65.47 -16.90
N SER A 995 101.55 64.26 -16.99
CA SER A 995 100.69 63.85 -18.10
C SER A 995 99.25 64.40 -18.04
N GLN A 996 98.79 64.90 -16.88
CA GLN A 996 97.42 65.40 -16.74
C GLN A 996 97.23 66.87 -17.17
N ASP A 997 98.29 67.67 -17.25
CA ASP A 997 98.17 69.09 -17.60
C ASP A 997 97.73 69.31 -19.05
N GLN A 998 98.17 68.46 -19.99
CA GLN A 998 97.68 68.48 -21.38
C GLN A 998 96.17 68.17 -21.46
N LEU A 999 95.66 67.25 -20.63
CA LEU A 999 94.23 66.95 -20.57
C LEU A 999 93.42 68.08 -19.92
N LYS A 1000 93.93 68.72 -18.86
CA LYS A 1000 93.30 69.91 -18.25
C LYS A 1000 93.27 71.10 -19.20
N LEU A 1001 94.34 71.33 -19.98
CA LEU A 1001 94.38 72.32 -21.05
C LEU A 1001 93.34 72.00 -22.12
N ARG A 1002 93.31 70.77 -22.63
CA ARG A 1002 92.32 70.32 -23.63
C ARG A 1002 90.87 70.49 -23.16
N LEU A 1003 90.56 70.19 -21.89
CA LEU A 1003 89.23 70.43 -21.29
C LEU A 1003 88.92 71.93 -21.18
N ARG A 1004 89.89 72.77 -20.79
CA ARG A 1004 89.70 74.23 -20.74
C ARG A 1004 89.43 74.82 -22.12
N GLU A 1005 90.24 74.45 -23.12
CA GLU A 1005 90.10 74.90 -24.50
C GLU A 1005 88.82 74.41 -25.17
N ARG A 1006 88.53 73.10 -25.07
CA ARG A 1006 87.40 72.49 -25.79
C ARG A 1006 86.06 72.57 -25.08
N LEU A 1007 85.99 72.75 -23.76
CA LEU A 1007 84.71 72.74 -23.02
C LEU A 1007 84.47 73.99 -22.14
N TYR A 1008 85.46 74.43 -21.35
CA TYR A 1008 85.20 75.47 -20.35
C TYR A 1008 85.27 76.91 -20.89
N ASN A 1009 86.05 77.16 -21.95
CA ASN A 1009 86.19 78.47 -22.57
C ASN A 1009 85.48 78.58 -23.94
N SER A 1010 84.93 77.48 -24.43
CA SER A 1010 84.30 77.36 -25.75
C SER A 1010 82.77 77.47 -25.69
N LYS A 1011 82.17 77.59 -26.86
CA LYS A 1011 80.72 77.48 -27.09
C LYS A 1011 80.50 76.44 -28.19
N GLY A 1012 79.71 75.42 -27.91
CA GLY A 1012 79.29 74.44 -28.91
C GLY A 1012 77.80 74.54 -29.18
N ASP A 1013 77.28 73.63 -30.01
CA ASP A 1013 75.86 73.63 -30.34
C ASP A 1013 75.01 73.25 -29.13
N GLY A 1014 74.35 74.25 -28.53
CA GLY A 1014 73.48 74.11 -27.37
C GLY A 1014 74.19 74.02 -26.02
N TRP A 1015 75.47 74.36 -25.94
CA TRP A 1015 76.19 74.42 -24.67
C TRP A 1015 77.24 75.54 -24.61
N ARG A 1016 77.48 76.06 -23.40
CA ARG A 1016 78.36 77.21 -23.12
C ARG A 1016 79.26 76.91 -21.91
N GLY A 1017 80.57 77.01 -22.10
CA GLY A 1017 81.54 76.97 -21.01
C GLY A 1017 81.43 78.19 -20.08
N LEU A 1018 81.63 77.98 -18.78
CA LEU A 1018 81.63 79.00 -17.72
C LEU A 1018 82.96 79.00 -16.93
N GLY A 1019 84.07 78.63 -17.57
CA GLY A 1019 85.42 78.58 -16.96
C GLY A 1019 85.65 77.39 -16.00
N ASN A 1020 84.68 77.10 -15.13
CA ASN A 1020 84.75 76.07 -14.08
C ASN A 1020 83.70 74.94 -14.27
N GLY A 1021 83.07 74.90 -15.44
CA GLY A 1021 81.95 74.01 -15.76
C GLY A 1021 81.29 74.38 -17.08
N VAL A 1022 80.25 73.67 -17.47
CA VAL A 1022 79.52 73.89 -18.73
C VAL A 1022 78.01 73.87 -18.49
N VAL A 1023 77.26 74.74 -19.15
CA VAL A 1023 75.80 74.74 -19.14
C VAL A 1023 75.29 74.30 -20.51
N ALA A 1024 74.39 73.33 -20.55
CA ALA A 1024 73.74 72.83 -21.76
C ALA A 1024 72.22 72.98 -21.73
N GLU A 1025 71.65 73.29 -22.90
CA GLU A 1025 70.22 73.28 -23.16
C GLU A 1025 69.68 71.85 -23.17
N THR A 1026 68.44 71.66 -22.72
CA THR A 1026 67.82 70.33 -22.50
C THR A 1026 67.78 69.45 -23.75
N GLY A 1027 67.56 70.04 -24.93
CA GLY A 1027 67.55 69.32 -26.20
C GLY A 1027 68.93 68.92 -26.73
N LYS A 1028 70.01 69.57 -26.26
CA LYS A 1028 71.36 69.50 -26.88
C LYS A 1028 72.45 68.99 -25.93
N VAL A 1029 72.09 68.48 -24.75
CA VAL A 1029 73.03 67.86 -23.79
C VAL A 1029 73.86 66.73 -24.41
N GLY A 1030 73.33 66.04 -25.43
CA GLY A 1030 74.09 65.03 -26.16
C GLY A 1030 75.35 65.56 -26.82
N ASN A 1031 75.30 66.78 -27.39
CA ASN A 1031 76.44 67.45 -28.01
C ASN A 1031 77.52 67.82 -26.98
N LEU A 1032 77.12 68.10 -25.73
CA LEU A 1032 78.05 68.35 -24.63
C LEU A 1032 78.80 67.05 -24.25
N LEU A 1033 78.07 65.95 -24.16
CA LEU A 1033 78.64 64.67 -23.74
C LEU A 1033 79.54 64.04 -24.82
N THR A 1034 79.22 64.19 -26.11
CA THR A 1034 80.08 63.72 -27.20
C THR A 1034 81.38 64.52 -27.29
N GLU A 1035 81.37 65.84 -27.09
CA GLU A 1035 82.62 66.62 -27.00
C GLU A 1035 83.43 66.31 -25.73
N LEU A 1036 82.77 66.02 -24.61
CA LEU A 1036 83.43 65.54 -23.41
C LEU A 1036 84.14 64.21 -23.62
N ASP A 1037 83.49 63.26 -24.28
CA ASP A 1037 84.08 61.95 -24.57
C ASP A 1037 85.21 62.03 -25.62
N ARG A 1038 85.06 62.86 -26.67
CA ARG A 1038 86.12 63.16 -27.66
C ARG A 1038 87.41 63.68 -27.01
N CYS A 1039 87.33 64.43 -25.91
CA CYS A 1039 88.51 64.93 -25.20
C CYS A 1039 89.38 63.78 -24.64
N PHE A 1040 88.76 62.66 -24.25
CA PHE A 1040 89.42 61.47 -23.71
C PHE A 1040 89.81 60.45 -24.81
N GLU A 1041 89.05 60.37 -25.90
CA GLU A 1041 89.33 59.48 -27.04
C GLU A 1041 90.74 59.66 -27.62
N ALA A 1042 91.14 60.91 -27.86
CA ALA A 1042 92.42 61.28 -28.45
C ALA A 1042 93.61 61.20 -27.47
N SER A 1043 93.62 60.20 -26.57
CA SER A 1043 94.69 59.94 -25.60
C SER A 1043 95.25 58.50 -25.62
N SER A 1044 94.76 57.63 -26.51
CA SER A 1044 95.12 56.20 -26.52
C SER A 1044 95.15 55.58 -27.92
N THR A 1045 96.34 55.46 -28.54
CA THR A 1045 96.70 54.59 -29.70
C THR A 1045 98.18 54.83 -30.09
N PRO A 1046 98.84 53.97 -30.91
CA PRO A 1046 98.50 52.60 -31.34
C PRO A 1046 99.66 51.58 -31.17
N GLY A 1047 99.40 50.27 -31.33
CA GLY A 1047 100.47 49.26 -31.37
C GLY A 1047 100.04 47.81 -31.62
N LEU A 1048 100.28 47.33 -32.86
CA LEU A 1048 100.32 45.95 -33.35
C LEU A 1048 99.03 45.08 -33.38
N THR A 1049 98.89 44.40 -34.53
CA THR A 1049 97.87 43.42 -34.89
C THR A 1049 98.56 42.02 -35.06
N PRO A 1050 97.99 40.96 -35.69
CA PRO A 1050 97.69 39.73 -34.94
C PRO A 1050 98.33 38.44 -35.52
N GLU A 1051 98.40 37.33 -34.75
CA GLU A 1051 98.44 35.99 -35.38
C GLU A 1051 97.96 34.81 -34.50
N VAL A 1052 97.72 33.69 -35.18
CA VAL A 1052 96.81 32.54 -34.93
C VAL A 1052 97.40 31.42 -34.03
N LYS A 1053 96.55 30.45 -33.62
CA LYS A 1053 96.81 29.06 -33.12
C LYS A 1053 96.84 28.89 -31.57
N ALA A 1054 96.40 27.78 -30.95
CA ALA A 1054 95.54 26.63 -31.34
C ALA A 1054 95.16 25.77 -30.10
N SER A 1055 94.23 24.80 -30.26
CA SER A 1055 93.90 23.65 -29.36
C SER A 1055 93.20 23.92 -28.00
N GLY A 1056 92.32 23.05 -27.47
CA GLY A 1056 91.53 21.97 -28.11
C GLY A 1056 91.10 20.79 -27.19
N SER A 1057 89.78 20.60 -26.96
CA SER A 1057 89.10 19.33 -26.53
C SER A 1057 87.57 19.55 -26.48
N LYS A 1058 86.73 18.99 -27.38
CA LYS A 1058 86.13 17.62 -27.42
C LYS A 1058 85.23 17.28 -26.21
N SER A 1059 84.02 16.68 -26.30
CA SER A 1059 83.10 16.33 -27.44
C SER A 1059 81.83 15.59 -26.92
N PHE A 1060 80.64 15.84 -27.49
CA PHE A 1060 79.47 14.92 -27.76
C PHE A 1060 78.22 15.82 -28.09
N SER A 1061 77.69 15.86 -29.33
CA SER A 1061 76.55 15.05 -29.87
C SER A 1061 75.16 15.52 -29.33
N GLN A 1062 74.08 15.77 -30.09
CA GLN A 1062 73.66 15.69 -31.53
C GLN A 1062 72.63 16.86 -31.82
N GLN A 1063 72.35 17.42 -33.02
CA GLN A 1063 71.85 16.93 -34.34
C GLN A 1063 70.33 16.59 -34.37
N LEU A 1064 69.45 17.01 -35.31
CA LEU A 1064 69.50 17.58 -36.70
C LEU A 1064 68.23 18.47 -37.00
N THR A 1065 68.33 19.67 -37.60
CA THR A 1065 67.95 20.09 -39.01
C THR A 1065 66.59 19.59 -39.56
N ALA A 1066 65.64 20.36 -40.11
CA ALA A 1066 65.58 21.55 -41.00
C ALA A 1066 65.32 21.23 -42.51
N GLU A 1067 64.47 22.07 -43.14
CA GLU A 1067 64.24 22.35 -44.60
C GLU A 1067 62.94 21.88 -45.33
N ASN A 1068 62.20 22.90 -45.82
CA ASN A 1068 61.57 23.12 -47.16
C ASN A 1068 60.79 22.02 -47.92
N GLY A 1069 59.58 22.35 -48.43
CA GLY A 1069 58.93 21.55 -49.50
C GLY A 1069 57.44 21.78 -49.83
N ASN A 1070 57.10 22.92 -50.42
CA ASN A 1070 56.07 23.18 -51.46
C ASN A 1070 54.86 22.23 -51.77
N VAL A 1071 53.73 22.91 -52.07
CA VAL A 1071 52.72 22.65 -53.16
C VAL A 1071 51.43 21.85 -52.88
N GLU A 1072 50.39 22.37 -53.54
CA GLU A 1072 48.94 22.09 -53.61
C GLU A 1072 48.53 20.64 -53.92
N GLY A 1073 47.30 20.24 -53.54
CA GLY A 1073 46.78 18.88 -53.83
C GLY A 1073 45.35 18.60 -53.37
N THR A 1074 44.39 19.15 -54.10
CA THR A 1074 42.92 18.98 -54.06
C THR A 1074 42.31 17.57 -53.80
N LEU A 1075 41.09 17.62 -53.20
CA LEU A 1075 39.89 16.76 -53.43
C LEU A 1075 39.62 15.47 -52.61
N SER A 1076 38.44 15.50 -51.95
CA SER A 1076 37.40 14.46 -51.86
C SER A 1076 37.64 13.14 -51.08
N GLU A 1077 36.64 12.46 -50.51
CA GLU A 1077 35.29 12.80 -49.98
C GLU A 1077 34.72 11.54 -49.28
N SER A 1078 33.57 11.62 -48.61
CA SER A 1078 32.73 10.50 -48.09
C SER A 1078 33.17 9.91 -46.72
N ALA A 1079 32.42 10.10 -45.62
CA ALA A 1079 31.10 9.53 -45.25
C ALA A 1079 31.26 8.23 -44.42
N THR A 1080 30.45 7.85 -43.43
CA THR A 1080 29.26 8.40 -42.74
C THR A 1080 29.19 7.70 -41.35
N LEU A 1081 28.48 8.16 -40.32
CA LEU A 1081 27.02 8.04 -40.12
C LEU A 1081 26.58 8.84 -38.86
N ILE A 1082 25.31 9.27 -38.87
CA ILE A 1082 24.62 10.03 -37.82
C ILE A 1082 23.77 9.06 -36.95
N PRO A 1083 23.11 9.47 -35.84
CA PRO A 1083 21.81 10.14 -35.96
C PRO A 1083 21.57 11.34 -35.02
N THR A 1084 20.69 12.23 -35.47
CA THR A 1084 20.14 13.37 -34.71
C THR A 1084 19.14 12.91 -33.63
N PRO A 1085 18.64 13.83 -32.80
CA PRO A 1085 17.22 14.16 -33.01
C PRO A 1085 16.90 15.66 -33.03
N ASN A 1086 15.77 15.97 -33.67
CA ASN A 1086 15.25 17.32 -33.91
C ASN A 1086 14.68 17.98 -32.65
N ALA A 1087 14.79 19.30 -32.55
CA ALA A 1087 13.85 20.14 -31.79
C ALA A 1087 13.52 21.40 -32.62
N THR A 1088 12.30 21.42 -33.15
CA THR A 1088 11.76 22.44 -34.06
C THR A 1088 11.69 23.85 -33.45
N SER A 1089 12.25 24.82 -34.17
CA SER A 1089 11.97 26.25 -33.96
C SER A 1089 10.54 26.60 -34.40
N THR A 1090 9.61 26.72 -33.46
CA THR A 1090 8.29 27.34 -33.70
C THR A 1090 8.35 28.85 -33.52
N ARG A 1091 8.29 29.59 -34.63
CA ARG A 1091 7.98 31.03 -34.67
C ARG A 1091 6.67 31.29 -33.93
N HIS A 1092 6.68 32.21 -32.96
CA HIS A 1092 5.48 33.01 -32.65
C HIS A 1092 5.72 34.49 -32.97
N LYS A 1093 4.77 35.07 -33.69
CA LYS A 1093 4.70 36.48 -34.06
C LYS A 1093 4.19 37.30 -32.87
N THR A 1094 4.85 38.41 -32.56
CA THR A 1094 4.38 39.72 -32.05
C THR A 1094 5.63 40.46 -31.53
N GLY A 1095 5.77 41.77 -31.59
CA GLY A 1095 5.00 42.84 -32.24
C GLY A 1095 5.88 44.11 -32.19
N ASP A 1096 5.59 45.11 -33.03
CA ASP A 1096 6.46 46.27 -33.25
C ASP A 1096 6.94 47.01 -31.98
N THR A 1097 8.24 47.35 -31.92
CA THR A 1097 8.80 48.73 -31.81
C THR A 1097 10.16 48.80 -31.08
N THR A 1098 10.93 49.87 -31.36
CA THR A 1098 12.15 50.34 -30.66
C THR A 1098 13.50 49.63 -30.89
N GLN A 1099 14.04 49.96 -32.06
CA GLN A 1099 15.46 50.15 -32.43
C GLN A 1099 16.54 50.27 -31.30
N ASN A 1100 17.74 49.77 -31.63
CA ASN A 1100 19.08 50.19 -31.15
C ASN A 1100 19.51 49.85 -29.70
N ALA A 1101 20.15 48.69 -29.51
CA ALA A 1101 21.06 48.43 -28.39
C ALA A 1101 22.32 47.63 -28.82
N ASP A 1102 23.50 48.26 -28.80
CA ASP A 1102 24.78 47.59 -29.04
C ASP A 1102 25.15 46.71 -27.82
N ILE A 1103 25.02 45.40 -27.95
CA ILE A 1103 25.34 44.41 -26.92
C ILE A 1103 26.85 44.42 -26.61
N ILE A 1104 27.21 44.41 -25.32
CA ILE A 1104 28.58 44.20 -24.84
C ILE A 1104 28.71 42.74 -24.42
N MET A 1105 29.52 41.96 -25.14
CA MET A 1105 29.91 40.61 -24.72
C MET A 1105 31.31 40.63 -24.11
N ILE A 1106 31.53 39.78 -23.09
CA ILE A 1106 32.85 39.44 -22.55
C ILE A 1106 32.95 37.92 -22.58
N ASP A 1107 34.02 37.40 -23.20
CA ASP A 1107 34.40 35.99 -23.20
C ASP A 1107 35.12 35.58 -21.89
#